data_AF-A0A8U0QU90-F1
#
_entry.id   AF-A0A8U0QU90-F1
#
_cell.length_a   1.000
_cell.length_b   1.000
_cell.length_c   1.000
_cell.angle_alpha   90.00
_cell.angle_beta   90.00
_cell.angle_gamma   90.00
#
_symmetry.space_group_name_H-M   'P 1'
#
loop_
_entity.id
_entity.type
_entity.pdbx_description
1 polymer ?
#
loop_
_entity_poly.entity_id
_entity_poly.type
_entity_poly.pdbx_seq_one_letter_code
_entity_poly.pdbx_strand_id
1 'polypeptide(L)'
;MVAGVENGSRERPPHCYCLLGSRVENGSSERPPHYYCLLWSRVENGSRERPPHCYCLLGSRVENDSRERPPHCYCLLGNRVENGSRERPPHCNCLLGSRVENGSSERPPHCYYLLGSRVENGSRERPPHCYCLLGNRVENGSRERPPHCYCLLWSRVENGSSERLPHCYYLLGNRVENCSRERPPHCYCLLGSRVENGSSERPPHCYCLLGSRVENGSRERPPHCYCLLGNRVENVCWAVVTVTVTPKVEVIKGESASLPCTFKIPPSPNNIVEWFIEEGGTRKRVAFRSVSGGEGKSDEGTRLSDRVTMGRDFSLTISPVAVEDQLPFYCQVTAGPAGVGEAITQLKVFFAPEMPEVTGSNQAISVGDSSTQVGQCVSHNGHPQPRIIWFQDSKPLPEVKDNKEKVYMVPSVVKEASGLFTITSTLMMQPQKADKDSVYHCTVEYSMPNDMIKQIDSDTFSLTLNYPSETATFVLANTEPIREGDEVKMMCETDGNPQPEFDFSKDGINIKEGVAWGLLTLKSVKRSDAGVYKCTATDFDNLDADLNGEVTLSVHYIDPMSVRPAGPLSTMTGDMVELQCKTKASDTHTVQWKKGSTVLSQTGVLSLKSVTFAEAGEYSCVGAVPSVLGLTSKASVNLTVSGKPEIDAAVDGMVEKEGDMVTLSCSAHGHPAPQFTWTPSGKESVSVKGNKVVSMVTLEASAAVLKDGVTCEASNDHGAASQAFKVTTKQAVDPNAANDAGRADKQQGGSSGVVIAVVVCVLMLLLLVALLYFLNKKGKLPCSKKDEKEVASGDVNNDIVVEMKTEKANEEAGLLNKPAAQQ
;
A
#
# COMPACT_ATOMS: atom_id res chain seq x y z
N MET A 1 38.62 29.52 33.85
CA MET A 1 39.85 28.72 33.70
C MET A 1 40.57 29.16 32.45
N VAL A 2 41.91 29.22 32.47
CA VAL A 2 42.70 29.22 31.24
C VAL A 2 42.84 27.76 30.81
N ALA A 3 42.34 27.42 29.62
CA ALA A 3 42.49 26.09 29.04
C ALA A 3 43.35 26.23 27.77
N GLY A 4 44.57 25.69 27.84
CA GLY A 4 45.36 25.39 26.64
C GLY A 4 44.94 24.02 26.10
N VAL A 5 44.83 23.90 24.79
CA VAL A 5 44.62 22.62 24.11
C VAL A 5 45.85 22.35 23.25
N GLU A 6 46.77 21.56 23.77
CA GLU A 6 47.90 21.02 23.02
C GLU A 6 47.56 19.59 22.57
N ASN A 7 47.81 19.27 21.30
CA ASN A 7 47.69 17.93 20.70
C ASN A 7 46.33 17.20 20.85
N GLY A 8 45.29 17.71 20.18
CA GLY A 8 44.04 16.96 19.96
C GLY A 8 44.18 15.82 18.92
N SER A 9 43.51 14.68 19.15
CA SER A 9 43.60 13.49 18.29
C SER A 9 42.96 13.68 16.90
N ARG A 10 43.53 13.02 15.87
CA ARG A 10 43.16 13.20 14.45
C ARG A 10 41.71 12.86 14.07
N GLU A 11 41.02 12.00 14.82
CA GLU A 11 39.73 11.42 14.37
C GLU A 11 38.48 12.20 14.79
N ARG A 12 38.54 13.04 15.83
CA ARG A 12 37.42 13.87 16.29
C ARG A 12 37.91 15.23 16.83
N PRO A 13 37.85 16.32 16.04
CA PRO A 13 38.25 17.65 16.51
C PRO A 13 37.23 18.19 17.55
N PRO A 14 37.68 18.91 18.59
CA PRO A 14 36.81 19.45 19.63
C PRO A 14 35.97 20.64 19.13
N HIS A 15 34.68 20.65 19.48
CA HIS A 15 33.81 21.81 19.32
C HIS A 15 33.99 22.77 20.51
N CYS A 16 34.80 23.82 20.33
CA CYS A 16 35.07 24.81 21.38
C CYS A 16 34.03 25.94 21.35
N TYR A 17 33.13 25.97 22.33
CA TYR A 17 32.03 26.94 22.38
C TYR A 17 32.43 28.35 22.86
N CYS A 18 33.45 28.47 23.72
CA CYS A 18 34.04 29.77 24.14
C CYS A 18 35.53 29.60 24.50
N LEU A 19 36.40 30.49 24.01
CA LEU A 19 37.82 30.57 24.37
C LEU A 19 38.18 32.00 24.82
N LEU A 20 38.96 32.13 25.90
CA LEU A 20 39.24 33.41 26.55
C LEU A 20 40.70 33.46 27.04
N GLY A 21 41.53 34.29 26.42
CA GLY A 21 42.96 34.42 26.74
C GLY A 21 43.85 33.25 26.30
N SER A 22 43.43 32.44 25.32
CA SER A 22 44.17 31.25 24.88
C SER A 22 45.07 31.55 23.66
N ARG A 23 46.17 30.79 23.53
CA ARG A 23 46.98 30.71 22.30
C ARG A 23 46.72 29.38 21.61
N VAL A 24 46.57 29.40 20.28
CA VAL A 24 46.30 28.20 19.46
C VAL A 24 47.26 28.17 18.28
N GLU A 25 47.99 27.07 18.14
CA GLU A 25 49.03 26.84 17.12
C GLU A 25 48.80 25.45 16.47
N ASN A 26 49.07 25.33 15.16
CA ASN A 26 49.08 24.06 14.38
C ASN A 26 47.76 23.23 14.38
N GLY A 27 46.73 23.70 13.67
CA GLY A 27 45.50 22.94 13.43
C GLY A 27 45.62 21.82 12.37
N SER A 28 44.76 20.80 12.46
CA SER A 28 44.69 19.68 11.50
C SER A 28 44.33 20.12 10.08
N SER A 29 44.92 19.48 9.06
CA SER A 29 44.79 19.85 7.65
C SER A 29 43.44 19.48 7.01
N GLU A 30 42.82 18.36 7.41
CA GLU A 30 41.70 17.75 6.67
C GLU A 30 40.30 18.18 7.13
N ARG A 31 40.13 18.62 8.39
CA ARG A 31 38.86 19.14 8.93
C ARG A 31 39.13 20.31 9.88
N PRO A 32 38.87 21.57 9.48
CA PRO A 32 39.16 22.72 10.33
C PRO A 32 38.18 22.80 11.51
N PRO A 33 38.63 23.21 12.71
CA PRO A 33 37.77 23.45 13.86
C PRO A 33 36.85 24.67 13.65
N HIS A 34 35.63 24.60 14.20
CA HIS A 34 34.67 25.70 14.20
C HIS A 34 34.71 26.43 15.55
N TYR A 35 34.92 27.76 15.54
CA TYR A 35 35.03 28.57 16.75
C TYR A 35 33.82 29.50 16.91
N TYR A 36 33.01 29.25 17.94
CA TYR A 36 31.79 30.03 18.15
C TYR A 36 32.07 31.39 18.82
N CYS A 37 33.03 31.48 19.75
CA CYS A 37 33.39 32.74 20.41
C CYS A 37 34.85 32.79 20.88
N LEU A 38 35.59 33.85 20.52
CA LEU A 38 37.00 34.08 20.83
C LEU A 38 37.21 35.47 21.45
N LEU A 39 37.78 35.51 22.67
CA LEU A 39 38.10 36.76 23.37
C LEU A 39 39.59 36.81 23.76
N TRP A 40 40.24 37.94 23.48
CA TRP A 40 41.63 38.27 23.82
C TRP A 40 42.64 37.14 23.52
N SER A 41 42.42 36.41 22.44
CA SER A 41 43.16 35.20 22.08
C SER A 41 44.04 35.42 20.84
N ARG A 42 45.04 34.55 20.63
CA ARG A 42 45.92 34.62 19.47
C ARG A 42 45.95 33.30 18.70
N VAL A 43 45.80 33.40 17.37
CA VAL A 43 45.78 32.26 16.44
C VAL A 43 46.86 32.49 15.38
N GLU A 44 47.75 31.50 15.21
CA GLU A 44 48.90 31.53 14.30
C GLU A 44 48.93 30.21 13.47
N ASN A 45 49.16 30.30 12.15
CA ASN A 45 49.26 29.19 11.19
C ASN A 45 48.02 28.25 11.06
N GLY A 46 46.97 28.71 10.36
CA GLY A 46 45.82 27.87 9.95
C GLY A 46 46.07 26.96 8.74
N SER A 47 45.10 26.07 8.45
CA SER A 47 45.17 25.07 7.37
C SER A 47 45.32 25.69 5.97
N ARG A 48 46.05 25.01 5.07
CA ARG A 48 46.38 25.52 3.73
C ARG A 48 45.20 25.56 2.75
N GLU A 49 44.18 24.72 2.93
CA GLU A 49 43.12 24.52 1.92
C GLU A 49 41.74 25.07 2.32
N ARG A 50 41.46 25.23 3.62
CA ARG A 50 40.19 25.78 4.12
C ARG A 50 40.43 26.65 5.37
N PRO A 51 40.11 27.96 5.34
CA PRO A 51 40.30 28.83 6.51
C PRO A 51 39.28 28.52 7.62
N PRO A 52 39.58 28.85 8.89
CA PRO A 52 38.65 28.70 10.00
C PRO A 52 37.45 29.66 9.90
N HIS A 53 36.30 29.21 10.40
CA HIS A 53 35.08 30.01 10.52
C HIS A 53 34.90 30.47 11.97
N CYS A 54 34.81 31.79 12.18
CA CYS A 54 34.72 32.41 13.50
C CYS A 54 33.45 33.27 13.63
N TYR A 55 32.64 33.03 14.67
CA TYR A 55 31.32 33.66 14.81
C TYR A 55 31.27 34.87 15.78
N CYS A 56 32.28 35.07 16.63
CA CYS A 56 32.46 36.28 17.45
C CYS A 56 33.94 36.46 17.85
N LEU A 57 34.52 37.65 17.66
CA LEU A 57 35.93 37.97 17.92
C LEU A 57 36.12 39.32 18.62
N LEU A 58 36.64 39.30 19.85
CA LEU A 58 36.90 40.51 20.67
C LEU A 58 38.38 40.59 21.06
N GLY A 59 39.03 41.72 20.79
CA GLY A 59 40.42 42.02 21.23
C GLY A 59 41.49 41.00 20.83
N SER A 60 41.29 40.27 19.72
CA SER A 60 42.09 39.13 19.28
C SER A 60 42.89 39.44 18.01
N ARG A 61 44.03 38.75 17.83
CA ARG A 61 44.99 38.99 16.72
C ARG A 61 45.13 37.72 15.87
N VAL A 62 45.06 37.90 14.54
CA VAL A 62 45.11 36.83 13.53
C VAL A 62 46.15 37.21 12.48
N GLU A 63 47.12 36.32 12.21
CA GLU A 63 48.23 36.55 11.28
C GLU A 63 48.43 35.32 10.37
N ASN A 64 48.62 35.53 9.06
CA ASN A 64 49.00 34.53 8.03
C ASN A 64 48.06 33.30 7.85
N ASP A 65 46.78 33.52 7.51
CA ASP A 65 45.74 32.47 7.46
C ASP A 65 45.38 31.98 6.04
N SER A 66 46.36 31.38 5.35
CA SER A 66 46.33 30.78 3.97
C SER A 66 46.52 31.72 2.75
N ARG A 67 46.89 31.13 1.60
CA ARG A 67 47.25 31.85 0.36
C ARG A 67 46.09 32.04 -0.64
N GLU A 68 45.07 31.19 -0.61
CA GLU A 68 44.05 31.13 -1.67
C GLU A 68 42.67 31.69 -1.26
N ARG A 69 42.32 31.70 0.04
CA ARG A 69 41.02 32.22 0.51
C ARG A 69 41.16 32.99 1.84
N PRO A 70 40.59 34.21 1.97
CA PRO A 70 40.61 34.94 3.22
C PRO A 70 39.66 34.31 4.27
N PRO A 71 39.89 34.53 5.57
CA PRO A 71 39.03 34.03 6.64
C PRO A 71 37.66 34.72 6.65
N HIS A 72 36.62 33.97 7.04
CA HIS A 72 35.25 34.47 7.17
C HIS A 72 34.90 34.68 8.65
N CYS A 73 34.81 35.94 9.08
CA CYS A 73 34.53 36.33 10.47
C CYS A 73 33.23 37.13 10.59
N TYR A 74 32.36 36.70 11.50
CA TYR A 74 31.17 37.45 11.90
C TYR A 74 31.44 38.16 13.25
N CYS A 75 31.10 39.44 13.33
CA CYS A 75 31.31 40.35 14.48
C CYS A 75 32.77 40.50 14.98
N LEU A 76 33.38 41.65 14.65
CA LEU A 76 34.74 42.05 15.07
C LEU A 76 34.70 43.32 15.94
N LEU A 77 35.27 43.24 17.15
CA LEU A 77 35.41 44.37 18.09
C LEU A 77 36.88 44.56 18.49
N GLY A 78 37.49 45.66 18.06
CA GLY A 78 38.84 46.08 18.49
C GLY A 78 40.03 45.31 17.89
N ASN A 79 39.85 44.65 16.74
CA ASN A 79 40.87 43.78 16.14
C ASN A 79 41.70 44.50 15.05
N ARG A 80 42.95 44.08 14.83
CA ARG A 80 43.85 44.57 13.76
C ARG A 80 44.08 43.44 12.74
N VAL A 81 44.00 43.75 11.44
CA VAL A 81 44.16 42.79 10.34
C VAL A 81 45.19 43.34 9.36
N GLU A 82 46.22 42.55 9.04
CA GLU A 82 47.36 42.92 8.20
C GLU A 82 47.57 41.86 7.10
N ASN A 83 47.93 42.28 5.89
CA ASN A 83 48.30 41.42 4.73
C ASN A 83 47.26 40.37 4.29
N GLY A 84 46.11 40.81 3.77
CA GLY A 84 45.16 39.95 3.04
C GLY A 84 45.68 39.47 1.67
N SER A 85 45.07 38.42 1.09
CA SER A 85 45.57 37.79 -0.14
C SER A 85 45.44 38.69 -1.38
N ARG A 86 46.28 38.42 -2.41
CA ARG A 86 46.41 39.30 -3.59
C ARG A 86 45.17 39.31 -4.49
N GLU A 87 44.44 38.19 -4.57
CA GLU A 87 43.39 37.98 -5.60
C GLU A 87 41.96 38.32 -5.14
N ARG A 88 41.67 38.33 -3.83
CA ARG A 88 40.32 38.66 -3.30
C ARG A 88 40.38 39.44 -1.98
N PRO A 89 39.67 40.58 -1.86
CA PRO A 89 39.62 41.33 -0.61
C PRO A 89 38.84 40.57 0.49
N PRO A 90 39.13 40.83 1.78
CA PRO A 90 38.36 40.26 2.88
C PRO A 90 36.92 40.81 2.93
N HIS A 91 35.98 39.97 3.34
CA HIS A 91 34.56 40.35 3.53
C HIS A 91 34.25 40.49 5.03
N CYS A 92 33.87 41.68 5.48
CA CYS A 92 33.58 41.96 6.90
C CYS A 92 32.20 42.61 7.08
N ASN A 93 31.33 41.99 7.89
CA ASN A 93 29.95 42.44 8.08
C ASN A 93 29.76 43.50 9.18
N CYS A 94 30.66 43.63 10.17
CA CYS A 94 30.55 44.68 11.20
C CYS A 94 31.91 44.99 11.84
N LEU A 95 32.31 46.26 11.89
CA LEU A 95 33.59 46.73 12.41
C LEU A 95 33.41 47.93 13.38
N LEU A 96 33.87 47.77 14.63
CA LEU A 96 34.02 48.85 15.60
C LEU A 96 35.50 49.02 16.00
N GLY A 97 36.06 50.21 15.74
CA GLY A 97 37.40 50.61 16.21
C GLY A 97 38.59 49.92 15.50
N SER A 98 38.35 49.23 14.38
CA SER A 98 39.39 48.51 13.63
C SER A 98 40.09 49.37 12.57
N ARG A 99 41.34 49.01 12.26
CA ARG A 99 42.16 49.60 11.20
C ARG A 99 42.54 48.55 10.16
N VAL A 100 42.49 48.93 8.88
CA VAL A 100 42.85 48.10 7.72
C VAL A 100 43.88 48.85 6.88
N GLU A 101 45.00 48.22 6.57
CA GLU A 101 46.12 48.78 5.80
C GLU A 101 46.42 47.86 4.60
N ASN A 102 46.74 48.43 3.42
CA ASN A 102 47.13 47.73 2.17
C ASN A 102 46.11 46.71 1.57
N GLY A 103 45.06 47.22 0.90
CA GLY A 103 44.12 46.40 0.11
C GLY A 103 44.61 46.00 -1.30
N SER A 104 43.93 45.04 -1.94
CA SER A 104 44.26 44.52 -3.29
C SER A 104 44.24 45.59 -4.39
N SER A 105 45.13 45.44 -5.37
CA SER A 105 45.29 46.37 -6.50
C SER A 105 44.18 46.31 -7.55
N GLU A 106 43.42 45.21 -7.63
CA GLU A 106 42.44 44.97 -8.72
C GLU A 106 40.97 45.14 -8.31
N ARG A 107 40.64 45.03 -7.01
CA ARG A 107 39.25 45.18 -6.53
C ARG A 107 39.18 45.86 -5.15
N PRO A 108 38.33 46.89 -4.97
CA PRO A 108 38.14 47.52 -3.66
C PRO A 108 37.39 46.61 -2.66
N PRO A 109 37.60 46.80 -1.35
CA PRO A 109 36.89 46.04 -0.31
C PRO A 109 35.42 46.44 -0.18
N HIS A 110 34.59 45.52 0.34
CA HIS A 110 33.17 45.74 0.62
C HIS A 110 32.91 45.68 2.14
N CYS A 111 32.40 46.77 2.71
CA CYS A 111 32.13 46.90 4.16
C CYS A 111 30.69 47.36 4.40
N TYR A 112 30.00 46.75 5.38
CA TYR A 112 28.56 46.98 5.61
C TYR A 112 28.21 47.93 6.78
N TYR A 113 29.06 48.03 7.81
CA TYR A 113 28.88 48.96 8.93
C TYR A 113 30.24 49.43 9.48
N LEU A 114 30.44 50.75 9.59
CA LEU A 114 31.70 51.40 10.01
C LEU A 114 31.47 52.47 11.09
N LEU A 115 32.09 52.29 12.26
CA LEU A 115 32.10 53.24 13.37
C LEU A 115 33.55 53.59 13.75
N GLY A 116 33.97 54.82 13.45
CA GLY A 116 35.23 55.41 13.93
C GLY A 116 36.53 54.95 13.24
N SER A 117 36.54 54.74 11.91
CA SER A 117 37.70 54.22 11.17
C SER A 117 38.25 55.16 10.08
N ARG A 118 39.53 55.03 9.76
CA ARG A 118 40.23 55.71 8.64
C ARG A 118 40.61 54.68 7.56
N VAL A 119 40.50 55.06 6.28
CA VAL A 119 40.90 54.26 5.12
C VAL A 119 41.86 55.08 4.24
N GLU A 120 42.99 54.51 3.87
CA GLU A 120 44.03 55.18 3.05
C GLU A 120 44.31 54.34 1.78
N ASN A 121 44.52 54.99 0.63
CA ASN A 121 44.83 54.43 -0.70
C ASN A 121 43.81 53.45 -1.33
N GLY A 122 42.78 53.99 -1.99
CA GLY A 122 41.86 53.22 -2.86
C GLY A 122 42.40 52.99 -4.30
N SER A 123 41.80 52.05 -5.04
CA SER A 123 42.24 51.65 -6.39
C SER A 123 42.12 52.78 -7.43
N ARG A 124 42.99 52.76 -8.46
CA ARG A 124 43.01 53.79 -9.51
C ARG A 124 41.86 53.69 -10.53
N GLU A 125 41.21 52.53 -10.66
CA GLU A 125 40.23 52.26 -11.73
C GLU A 125 38.76 52.21 -11.24
N ARG A 126 38.50 51.93 -9.96
CA ARG A 126 37.13 51.86 -9.41
C ARG A 126 37.03 52.42 -7.98
N PRO A 127 36.04 53.28 -7.67
CA PRO A 127 35.81 53.79 -6.32
C PRO A 127 35.17 52.74 -5.39
N PRO A 128 35.33 52.88 -4.05
CA PRO A 128 34.71 51.98 -3.07
C PRO A 128 33.20 52.23 -2.90
N HIS A 129 32.48 51.22 -2.40
CA HIS A 129 31.06 51.29 -2.03
C HIS A 129 30.91 51.22 -0.52
N CYS A 130 30.24 52.21 0.09
CA CYS A 130 30.13 52.34 1.56
C CYS A 130 28.67 52.46 2.03
N TYR A 131 28.34 51.76 3.11
CA TYR A 131 27.06 51.84 3.81
C TYR A 131 27.29 52.23 5.29
N CYS A 132 26.65 53.33 5.73
CA CYS A 132 26.73 53.93 7.05
C CYS A 132 28.15 54.31 7.55
N LEU A 133 28.42 55.63 7.58
CA LEU A 133 29.63 56.22 8.16
C LEU A 133 29.32 57.11 9.36
N LEU A 134 30.06 56.91 10.46
CA LEU A 134 30.14 57.81 11.61
C LEU A 134 31.62 58.14 11.90
N GLY A 135 32.01 59.39 11.62
CA GLY A 135 33.40 59.87 11.65
C GLY A 135 34.07 59.84 10.27
N ASN A 136 34.55 61.01 9.81
CA ASN A 136 35.05 61.27 8.44
C ASN A 136 36.58 61.00 8.34
N ARG A 137 37.26 60.91 7.19
CA ARG A 137 37.20 61.62 5.88
C ARG A 137 37.81 60.72 4.78
N VAL A 138 37.49 60.96 3.50
CA VAL A 138 38.05 60.22 2.34
C VAL A 138 38.76 61.19 1.39
N GLU A 139 39.91 60.81 0.83
CA GLU A 139 40.71 61.62 -0.10
C GLU A 139 41.04 60.87 -1.41
N ASN A 140 41.17 61.62 -2.52
CA ASN A 140 41.42 61.17 -3.90
C ASN A 140 40.40 60.17 -4.49
N GLY A 141 39.22 60.67 -4.85
CA GLY A 141 38.29 59.98 -5.77
C GLY A 141 38.79 59.94 -7.22
N SER A 142 38.38 58.93 -8.01
CA SER A 142 38.85 58.76 -9.39
C SER A 142 38.27 59.82 -10.34
N ARG A 143 39.01 60.12 -11.42
CA ARG A 143 38.63 61.16 -12.40
C ARG A 143 37.50 60.77 -13.35
N GLU A 144 37.09 59.50 -13.36
CA GLU A 144 36.13 58.96 -14.36
C GLU A 144 34.76 58.56 -13.76
N ARG A 145 34.65 58.31 -12.45
CA ARG A 145 33.38 57.92 -11.81
C ARG A 145 33.26 58.44 -10.35
N PRO A 146 32.17 59.13 -9.98
CA PRO A 146 31.94 59.58 -8.60
C PRO A 146 31.54 58.42 -7.66
N PRO A 147 31.73 58.56 -6.34
CA PRO A 147 31.35 57.55 -5.36
C PRO A 147 29.84 57.47 -5.11
N HIS A 148 29.36 56.29 -4.68
CA HIS A 148 28.00 56.08 -4.20
C HIS A 148 27.99 55.96 -2.66
N CYS A 149 27.25 56.84 -1.98
CA CYS A 149 27.20 56.90 -0.51
C CYS A 149 25.79 56.66 0.02
N TYR A 150 25.66 55.76 1.00
CA TYR A 150 24.43 55.57 1.78
C TYR A 150 24.69 55.92 3.25
N CYS A 151 23.94 56.91 3.77
CA CYS A 151 24.07 57.54 5.09
C CYS A 151 25.39 58.31 5.34
N LEU A 152 25.28 59.63 5.54
CA LEU A 152 26.39 60.54 5.89
C LEU A 152 26.07 61.33 7.17
N LEU A 153 27.04 61.39 8.09
CA LEU A 153 27.02 62.28 9.26
C LEU A 153 28.40 62.93 9.47
N TRP A 154 28.44 64.26 9.33
CA TRP A 154 29.52 65.20 9.70
C TRP A 154 30.67 65.59 8.73
N SER A 155 30.59 65.45 7.39
CA SER A 155 31.53 66.20 6.48
C SER A 155 31.04 66.48 5.06
N ARG A 156 31.70 67.48 4.46
CA ARG A 156 31.45 68.12 3.15
C ARG A 156 32.09 67.38 1.97
N VAL A 157 31.43 67.42 0.81
CA VAL A 157 31.91 66.91 -0.50
C VAL A 157 32.27 68.09 -1.40
N GLU A 158 33.42 68.05 -2.08
CA GLU A 158 33.89 69.09 -3.02
C GLU A 158 34.33 68.45 -4.35
N ASN A 159 34.17 69.18 -5.47
CA ASN A 159 34.48 68.79 -6.86
C ASN A 159 33.78 67.51 -7.38
N GLY A 160 32.50 67.62 -7.71
CA GLY A 160 31.79 66.65 -8.56
C GLY A 160 32.18 66.77 -10.05
N SER A 161 32.08 65.66 -10.79
CA SER A 161 32.32 65.62 -12.24
C SER A 161 31.26 66.39 -13.02
N SER A 162 31.67 67.05 -14.11
CA SER A 162 30.78 67.78 -15.03
C SER A 162 29.91 66.88 -15.92
N GLU A 163 30.18 65.58 -16.01
CA GLU A 163 29.49 64.67 -16.95
C GLU A 163 28.43 63.75 -16.29
N ARG A 164 28.59 63.40 -15.00
CA ARG A 164 27.58 62.64 -14.23
C ARG A 164 27.56 63.03 -12.75
N LEU A 165 26.36 63.27 -12.23
CA LEU A 165 26.09 63.73 -10.85
C LEU A 165 25.96 62.56 -9.84
N PRO A 166 26.23 62.80 -8.54
CA PRO A 166 26.03 61.81 -7.48
C PRO A 166 24.54 61.63 -7.10
N HIS A 167 24.20 60.44 -6.61
CA HIS A 167 22.89 60.14 -6.02
C HIS A 167 23.02 60.10 -4.49
N CYS A 168 22.15 60.83 -3.76
CA CYS A 168 22.20 60.93 -2.31
C CYS A 168 20.89 60.45 -1.67
N TYR A 169 21.01 59.60 -0.65
CA TYR A 169 19.89 59.04 0.12
C TYR A 169 20.04 59.38 1.60
N TYR A 170 18.99 59.98 2.19
CA TYR A 170 18.89 60.43 3.59
C TYR A 170 19.89 61.55 3.98
N LEU A 171 19.40 62.79 4.05
CA LEU A 171 20.18 63.98 4.40
C LEU A 171 19.57 64.72 5.61
N LEU A 172 20.40 65.00 6.62
CA LEU A 172 20.06 65.72 7.85
C LEU A 172 20.97 66.94 8.03
N GLY A 173 20.40 68.15 8.02
CA GLY A 173 21.11 69.39 8.38
C GLY A 173 22.19 69.87 7.40
N ASN A 174 22.01 69.68 6.09
CA ASN A 174 23.03 69.96 5.08
C ASN A 174 22.76 71.25 4.26
N ARG A 175 23.82 71.81 3.65
CA ARG A 175 23.77 72.86 2.62
C ARG A 175 24.36 72.31 1.31
N VAL A 176 23.68 72.54 0.19
CA VAL A 176 24.06 72.05 -1.15
C VAL A 176 24.12 73.25 -2.10
N GLU A 177 25.23 73.40 -2.82
CA GLU A 177 25.53 74.57 -3.66
C GLU A 177 26.06 74.11 -5.05
N ASN A 178 25.98 74.98 -6.06
CA ASN A 178 26.51 74.78 -7.42
C ASN A 178 26.08 73.48 -8.14
N CYS A 179 24.77 73.25 -8.25
CA CYS A 179 24.21 72.17 -9.08
C CYS A 179 24.31 72.47 -10.59
N SER A 180 24.39 71.42 -11.42
CA SER A 180 24.44 71.54 -12.89
C SER A 180 23.14 72.16 -13.45
N ARG A 181 23.27 72.98 -14.51
CA ARG A 181 22.16 73.73 -15.11
C ARG A 181 21.24 72.89 -16.01
N GLU A 182 21.75 71.78 -16.57
CA GLU A 182 21.01 70.97 -17.56
C GLU A 182 20.21 69.80 -16.95
N ARG A 183 20.62 69.29 -15.78
CA ARG A 183 19.97 68.15 -15.09
C ARG A 183 20.00 68.35 -13.57
N PRO A 184 18.85 68.55 -12.90
CA PRO A 184 18.82 68.74 -11.44
C PRO A 184 19.06 67.43 -10.67
N PRO A 185 19.56 67.49 -9.42
CA PRO A 185 19.77 66.32 -8.57
C PRO A 185 18.44 65.73 -8.04
N HIS A 186 18.45 64.43 -7.75
CA HIS A 186 17.34 63.71 -7.11
C HIS A 186 17.66 63.48 -5.63
N CYS A 187 16.79 63.97 -4.73
CA CYS A 187 16.98 63.85 -3.28
C CYS A 187 15.85 63.07 -2.61
N TYR A 188 16.21 62.08 -1.80
CA TYR A 188 15.29 61.25 -1.03
C TYR A 188 15.46 61.53 0.47
N CYS A 189 14.40 62.06 1.08
CA CYS A 189 14.29 62.49 2.50
C CYS A 189 15.25 63.62 2.93
N LEU A 190 14.69 64.83 3.08
CA LEU A 190 15.37 66.01 3.65
C LEU A 190 14.72 66.42 4.99
N LEU A 191 15.55 66.58 6.02
CA LEU A 191 15.18 67.24 7.28
C LEU A 191 15.98 68.53 7.49
N GLY A 192 15.30 69.62 7.83
CA GLY A 192 15.90 70.89 8.28
C GLY A 192 16.94 71.47 7.33
N SER A 193 16.80 71.25 6.02
CA SER A 193 17.81 71.57 5.01
C SER A 193 17.35 72.73 4.11
N ARG A 194 18.31 73.47 3.52
CA ARG A 194 18.05 74.57 2.58
C ARG A 194 18.65 74.28 1.21
N VAL A 195 17.86 74.53 0.15
CA VAL A 195 18.25 74.38 -1.25
C VAL A 195 18.14 75.75 -1.93
N GLU A 196 19.23 76.24 -2.53
CA GLU A 196 19.32 77.55 -3.18
C GLU A 196 19.74 77.36 -4.68
N ASN A 197 19.31 78.27 -5.57
CA ASN A 197 19.69 78.32 -7.00
C ASN A 197 19.29 77.10 -7.88
N GLY A 198 18.00 76.77 -7.95
CA GLY A 198 17.46 75.85 -8.96
C GLY A 198 17.41 76.45 -10.38
N SER A 199 17.51 75.60 -11.41
CA SER A 199 17.37 76.01 -12.83
C SER A 199 15.94 76.43 -13.16
N SER A 200 15.77 77.48 -13.97
CA SER A 200 14.47 78.03 -14.36
C SER A 200 13.66 77.13 -15.31
N GLU A 201 14.30 76.18 -15.99
CA GLU A 201 13.68 75.33 -17.01
C GLU A 201 13.21 73.95 -16.48
N ARG A 202 13.82 73.45 -15.39
CA ARG A 202 13.49 72.14 -14.79
C ARG A 202 13.62 72.18 -13.26
N PRO A 203 12.51 72.17 -12.50
CA PRO A 203 12.56 72.21 -11.04
C PRO A 203 13.09 70.90 -10.44
N PRO A 204 13.64 70.92 -9.21
CA PRO A 204 14.11 69.72 -8.51
C PRO A 204 12.94 68.83 -8.04
N HIS A 205 13.18 67.51 -8.00
CA HIS A 205 12.22 66.52 -7.52
C HIS A 205 12.59 66.07 -6.10
N CYS A 206 11.65 66.13 -5.15
CA CYS A 206 11.89 65.84 -3.73
C CYS A 206 10.76 64.97 -3.17
N TYR A 207 11.10 63.83 -2.56
CA TYR A 207 10.06 62.85 -2.16
C TYR A 207 9.49 63.08 -0.75
N CYS A 208 10.32 63.48 0.23
CA CYS A 208 9.89 63.80 1.61
C CYS A 208 10.57 65.06 2.14
N LEU A 209 9.78 66.02 2.64
CA LEU A 209 10.24 67.30 3.19
C LEU A 209 9.64 67.56 4.58
N LEU A 210 10.49 67.63 5.61
CA LEU A 210 10.11 68.02 6.98
C LEU A 210 10.88 69.28 7.40
N GLY A 211 10.15 70.33 7.79
CA GLY A 211 10.69 71.59 8.30
C GLY A 211 11.72 72.26 7.36
N SER A 212 11.50 72.17 6.05
CA SER A 212 12.48 72.55 5.03
C SER A 212 11.98 73.71 4.15
N ARG A 213 12.89 74.57 3.68
CA ARG A 213 12.56 75.79 2.93
C ARG A 213 13.10 75.72 1.50
N VAL A 214 12.23 75.98 0.52
CA VAL A 214 12.52 75.99 -0.92
C VAL A 214 12.15 77.36 -1.47
N GLU A 215 13.08 78.02 -2.16
CA GLU A 215 12.92 79.36 -2.74
C GLU A 215 13.24 79.34 -4.25
N ASN A 216 12.64 80.25 -5.02
CA ASN A 216 12.78 80.40 -6.49
C ASN A 216 12.32 79.19 -7.35
N GLY A 217 11.04 78.84 -7.29
CA GLY A 217 10.38 77.92 -8.24
C GLY A 217 9.80 78.64 -9.48
N SER A 218 9.78 77.95 -10.64
CA SER A 218 9.21 78.46 -11.89
C SER A 218 7.67 78.55 -11.85
N ARG A 219 7.10 79.55 -12.54
CA ARG A 219 5.64 79.81 -12.57
C ARG A 219 4.86 78.90 -13.52
N GLU A 220 5.53 78.16 -14.42
CA GLU A 220 4.86 77.31 -15.42
C GLU A 220 4.79 75.82 -15.01
N ARG A 221 5.64 75.37 -14.07
CA ARG A 221 5.62 74.01 -13.52
C ARG A 221 6.03 74.02 -12.04
N PRO A 222 5.10 73.77 -11.09
CA PRO A 222 5.43 73.68 -9.67
C PRO A 222 6.26 72.42 -9.35
N PRO A 223 7.08 72.43 -8.28
CA PRO A 223 7.85 71.26 -7.87
C PRO A 223 6.95 70.14 -7.35
N HIS A 224 7.25 68.90 -7.74
CA HIS A 224 6.53 67.71 -7.28
C HIS A 224 7.08 67.25 -5.93
N CYS A 225 6.24 67.30 -4.88
CA CYS A 225 6.58 66.89 -3.51
C CYS A 225 5.53 65.89 -2.98
N TYR A 226 5.98 64.71 -2.52
CA TYR A 226 5.07 63.59 -2.19
C TYR A 226 4.70 63.48 -0.69
N CYS A 227 5.45 64.12 0.21
CA CYS A 227 5.13 64.19 1.64
C CYS A 227 5.55 65.55 2.24
N LEU A 228 4.59 66.25 2.84
CA LEU A 228 4.75 67.55 3.50
C LEU A 228 4.14 67.50 4.91
N LEU A 229 4.96 67.73 5.94
CA LEU A 229 4.51 67.91 7.32
C LEU A 229 5.20 69.13 7.93
N GLY A 230 4.40 70.09 8.41
CA GLY A 230 4.88 71.34 9.01
C GLY A 230 5.35 72.44 8.04
N ASN A 231 5.07 72.31 6.73
CA ASN A 231 5.50 73.28 5.71
C ASN A 231 4.34 74.23 5.35
N ARG A 232 4.61 75.52 5.09
CA ARG A 232 3.63 76.45 4.50
C ARG A 232 3.64 76.33 2.98
N VAL A 233 2.49 75.97 2.40
CA VAL A 233 2.19 75.97 0.96
C VAL A 233 0.77 76.51 0.80
N GLU A 234 0.54 77.43 -0.14
CA GLU A 234 -0.76 78.10 -0.32
C GLU A 234 -1.65 77.39 -1.36
N ASN A 235 -2.97 77.44 -1.13
CA ASN A 235 -4.04 76.57 -1.68
C ASN A 235 -4.17 76.46 -3.21
N VAL A 236 -4.67 75.30 -3.70
CA VAL A 236 -5.94 75.20 -4.48
C VAL A 236 -6.60 73.82 -4.32
N CYS A 237 -7.94 73.72 -4.31
CA CYS A 237 -8.73 72.48 -4.44
C CYS A 237 -9.52 72.48 -5.76
N TRP A 238 -9.53 71.36 -6.50
CA TRP A 238 -10.39 71.14 -7.68
C TRP A 238 -11.03 69.75 -7.58
N ALA A 239 -12.27 69.59 -8.06
CA ALA A 239 -12.99 68.32 -8.04
C ALA A 239 -12.47 67.37 -9.14
N VAL A 240 -12.21 66.10 -8.79
CA VAL A 240 -11.58 65.11 -9.66
C VAL A 240 -12.57 64.03 -10.10
N VAL A 241 -12.58 63.70 -11.39
CA VAL A 241 -13.30 62.54 -11.93
C VAL A 241 -12.67 61.26 -11.42
N THR A 242 -13.46 60.38 -10.79
CA THR A 242 -12.99 59.07 -10.32
C THR A 242 -13.71 57.96 -11.07
N VAL A 243 -12.95 56.97 -11.53
CA VAL A 243 -13.43 55.77 -12.26
C VAL A 243 -12.97 54.53 -11.50
N THR A 244 -13.80 53.50 -11.47
CA THR A 244 -13.55 52.26 -10.73
C THR A 244 -14.13 51.07 -11.51
N VAL A 245 -13.25 50.12 -11.83
CA VAL A 245 -13.56 48.86 -12.52
C VAL A 245 -13.05 47.69 -11.68
N THR A 246 -13.58 46.48 -11.89
CA THR A 246 -13.00 45.26 -11.32
C THR A 246 -11.61 45.03 -11.94
N PRO A 247 -10.52 44.85 -11.18
CA PRO A 247 -9.17 44.79 -11.76
C PRO A 247 -8.89 43.54 -12.60
N LYS A 248 -9.51 42.41 -12.25
CA LYS A 248 -9.46 41.12 -12.96
C LYS A 248 -10.91 40.65 -13.16
N VAL A 249 -11.32 40.36 -14.40
CA VAL A 249 -12.58 39.67 -14.69
C VAL A 249 -12.23 38.31 -15.29
N GLU A 250 -12.84 37.25 -14.76
CA GLU A 250 -12.59 35.87 -15.17
C GLU A 250 -13.85 35.28 -15.80
N VAL A 251 -13.69 34.57 -16.93
CA VAL A 251 -14.81 34.05 -17.72
C VAL A 251 -14.40 32.74 -18.41
N ILE A 252 -15.36 31.85 -18.66
CA ILE A 252 -15.12 30.65 -19.46
C ILE A 252 -15.32 30.98 -20.95
N LYS A 253 -14.43 30.48 -21.81
CA LYS A 253 -14.53 30.64 -23.27
C LYS A 253 -15.91 30.17 -23.77
N GLY A 254 -16.56 31.01 -24.57
CA GLY A 254 -17.92 30.80 -25.08
C GLY A 254 -19.00 31.48 -24.24
N GLU A 255 -18.77 31.78 -22.97
CA GLU A 255 -19.70 32.54 -22.12
C GLU A 255 -19.65 34.04 -22.43
N SER A 256 -20.45 34.82 -21.69
CA SER A 256 -20.50 36.28 -21.77
C SER A 256 -19.74 36.91 -20.61
N ALA A 257 -18.72 37.73 -20.88
CA ALA A 257 -18.05 38.53 -19.85
C ALA A 257 -18.74 39.89 -19.70
N SER A 258 -19.00 40.33 -18.46
CA SER A 258 -19.42 41.70 -18.17
C SER A 258 -18.31 42.44 -17.41
N LEU A 259 -17.86 43.56 -17.97
CA LEU A 259 -16.85 44.44 -17.40
C LEU A 259 -17.56 45.66 -16.78
N PRO A 260 -17.75 45.73 -15.45
CA PRO A 260 -18.44 46.86 -14.84
C PRO A 260 -17.54 48.09 -14.78
N CYS A 261 -18.11 49.24 -15.12
CA CYS A 261 -17.47 50.54 -14.93
C CYS A 261 -18.35 51.48 -14.11
N THR A 262 -17.86 51.85 -12.94
CA THR A 262 -18.51 52.77 -12.01
C THR A 262 -17.69 54.04 -11.90
N PHE A 263 -18.33 55.19 -11.69
CA PHE A 263 -17.65 56.48 -11.67
C PHE A 263 -18.36 57.49 -10.79
N LYS A 264 -17.62 58.48 -10.28
CA LYS A 264 -18.17 59.66 -9.59
C LYS A 264 -17.67 60.91 -10.31
N ILE A 265 -18.61 61.71 -10.77
CA ILE A 265 -18.40 62.94 -11.54
C ILE A 265 -19.24 64.08 -10.97
N PRO A 266 -18.79 65.34 -11.05
CA PRO A 266 -19.65 66.50 -10.79
C PRO A 266 -20.83 66.54 -11.78
N PRO A 267 -21.98 67.11 -11.40
CA PRO A 267 -23.12 67.26 -12.29
C PRO A 267 -22.79 68.25 -13.43
N SER A 268 -22.49 67.72 -14.61
CA SER A 268 -22.26 68.46 -15.86
C SER A 268 -23.17 67.91 -16.97
N PRO A 269 -23.66 68.73 -17.91
CA PRO A 269 -24.19 68.23 -19.17
C PRO A 269 -23.07 67.56 -19.99
N ASN A 270 -23.45 66.62 -20.87
CA ASN A 270 -22.58 65.95 -21.85
C ASN A 270 -21.41 65.11 -21.28
N ASN A 271 -21.68 64.25 -20.29
CA ASN A 271 -20.69 63.25 -19.87
C ASN A 271 -20.80 61.97 -20.71
N ILE A 272 -19.67 61.36 -21.07
CA ILE A 272 -19.60 60.16 -21.90
C ILE A 272 -18.72 59.11 -21.21
N VAL A 273 -19.17 57.86 -21.23
CA VAL A 273 -18.38 56.69 -20.84
C VAL A 273 -17.96 55.97 -22.12
N GLU A 274 -16.67 55.69 -22.25
CA GLU A 274 -16.05 55.08 -23.42
C GLU A 274 -15.18 53.89 -23.00
N TRP A 275 -15.34 52.77 -23.69
CA TRP A 275 -14.50 51.59 -23.52
C TRP A 275 -13.49 51.50 -24.66
N PHE A 276 -12.23 51.28 -24.31
CA PHE A 276 -11.13 51.10 -25.27
C PHE A 276 -10.39 49.78 -25.04
N ILE A 277 -9.77 49.29 -26.12
CA ILE A 277 -8.74 48.25 -26.12
C ILE A 277 -7.45 48.79 -26.74
N GLU A 278 -6.34 48.13 -26.50
CA GLU A 278 -5.08 48.39 -27.19
C GLU A 278 -4.85 47.32 -28.28
N GLU A 279 -4.71 47.74 -29.53
CA GLU A 279 -4.52 46.86 -30.69
C GLU A 279 -3.42 47.45 -31.58
N GLY A 280 -2.35 46.67 -31.82
CA GLY A 280 -1.19 47.12 -32.61
C GLY A 280 -0.44 48.32 -32.02
N GLY A 281 -0.47 48.52 -30.69
CA GLY A 281 0.08 49.71 -30.03
C GLY A 281 -0.75 50.98 -30.23
N THR A 282 -1.97 50.86 -30.79
CA THR A 282 -2.93 51.95 -30.93
C THR A 282 -4.14 51.69 -30.07
N ARG A 283 -4.66 52.75 -29.42
CA ARG A 283 -5.83 52.66 -28.57
C ARG A 283 -7.10 52.87 -29.40
N LYS A 284 -7.93 51.84 -29.49
CA LYS A 284 -9.19 51.84 -30.26
C LYS A 284 -10.39 51.79 -29.31
N ARG A 285 -11.40 52.62 -29.58
CA ARG A 285 -12.67 52.56 -28.86
C ARG A 285 -13.50 51.39 -29.39
N VAL A 286 -14.19 50.69 -28.51
CA VAL A 286 -15.02 49.51 -28.84
C VAL A 286 -16.49 49.73 -28.53
N ALA A 287 -16.80 50.59 -27.55
CA ALA A 287 -18.16 51.02 -27.28
C ALA A 287 -18.19 52.34 -26.50
N PHE A 288 -19.32 53.06 -26.56
CA PHE A 288 -19.55 54.27 -25.79
C PHE A 288 -21.02 54.49 -25.44
N ARG A 289 -21.27 55.30 -24.41
CA ARG A 289 -22.61 55.72 -24.00
C ARG A 289 -22.62 57.08 -23.31
N SER A 290 -23.62 57.89 -23.60
CA SER A 290 -23.84 59.16 -22.90
C SER A 290 -24.54 58.94 -21.55
N VAL A 291 -24.07 59.64 -20.51
CA VAL A 291 -24.67 59.60 -19.16
C VAL A 291 -25.99 60.36 -19.10
N SER A 292 -26.20 61.35 -19.97
CA SER A 292 -27.45 62.14 -20.05
C SER A 292 -28.63 61.41 -20.73
N GLY A 293 -28.43 60.17 -21.17
CA GLY A 293 -29.43 59.35 -21.84
C GLY A 293 -29.05 59.00 -23.29
N GLY A 294 -29.55 57.85 -23.76
CA GLY A 294 -29.28 57.30 -25.08
C GLY A 294 -29.11 55.78 -25.06
N GLU A 295 -29.20 55.15 -26.23
CA GLU A 295 -28.76 53.76 -26.43
C GLU A 295 -27.22 53.70 -26.42
N GLY A 296 -26.68 52.62 -25.88
CA GLY A 296 -25.24 52.35 -25.96
C GLY A 296 -24.89 51.94 -27.38
N LYS A 297 -23.73 52.40 -27.88
CA LYS A 297 -23.26 52.09 -29.23
C LYS A 297 -21.93 51.35 -29.16
N SER A 298 -21.78 50.31 -29.97
CA SER A 298 -20.52 49.64 -30.26
C SER A 298 -19.90 50.26 -31.53
N ASP A 299 -18.57 50.31 -31.57
CA ASP A 299 -17.82 50.85 -32.71
C ASP A 299 -17.35 49.69 -33.61
N GLU A 300 -17.67 49.76 -34.90
CA GLU A 300 -17.23 48.80 -35.92
C GLU A 300 -15.74 48.96 -36.29
N GLY A 301 -15.11 47.92 -36.83
CA GLY A 301 -13.71 47.95 -37.28
C GLY A 301 -12.68 47.59 -36.21
N THR A 302 -13.12 46.93 -35.14
CA THR A 302 -12.27 46.28 -34.13
C THR A 302 -12.46 44.77 -34.15
N ARG A 303 -11.50 44.00 -33.62
CA ARG A 303 -11.64 42.52 -33.43
C ARG A 303 -12.79 42.08 -32.51
N LEU A 304 -13.47 43.03 -31.87
CA LEU A 304 -14.63 42.84 -31.00
C LEU A 304 -15.96 43.29 -31.65
N SER A 305 -15.94 43.68 -32.93
CA SER A 305 -17.15 44.02 -33.70
C SER A 305 -18.16 42.87 -33.60
N ASP A 306 -19.45 43.22 -33.56
CA ASP A 306 -20.61 42.31 -33.43
C ASP A 306 -20.67 41.44 -32.15
N ARG A 307 -19.60 41.39 -31.34
CA ARG A 307 -19.51 40.62 -30.09
C ARG A 307 -19.57 41.49 -28.82
N VAL A 308 -19.65 42.81 -28.97
CA VAL A 308 -19.65 43.77 -27.86
C VAL A 308 -20.95 44.56 -27.79
N THR A 309 -21.51 44.65 -26.59
CA THR A 309 -22.69 45.46 -26.27
C THR A 309 -22.45 46.33 -25.04
N MET A 310 -23.05 47.52 -25.02
CA MET A 310 -22.86 48.51 -23.95
C MET A 310 -24.10 48.60 -23.07
N GLY A 311 -23.95 48.19 -21.80
CA GLY A 311 -25.03 48.03 -20.83
C GLY A 311 -25.71 49.34 -20.42
N ARG A 312 -26.91 49.22 -19.84
CA ARG A 312 -27.66 50.37 -19.28
C ARG A 312 -26.97 50.98 -18.04
N ASP A 313 -26.10 50.22 -17.42
CA ASP A 313 -25.24 50.48 -16.26
C ASP A 313 -23.81 50.89 -16.65
N PHE A 314 -23.54 51.11 -17.94
CA PHE A 314 -22.22 51.42 -18.51
C PHE A 314 -21.19 50.27 -18.48
N SER A 315 -21.63 49.05 -18.16
CA SER A 315 -20.81 47.84 -18.26
C SER A 315 -20.60 47.42 -19.72
N LEU A 316 -19.40 46.95 -20.06
CA LEU A 316 -19.12 46.35 -21.38
C LEU A 316 -19.44 44.86 -21.33
N THR A 317 -20.33 44.35 -22.17
CA THR A 317 -20.59 42.91 -22.29
C THR A 317 -19.99 42.37 -23.58
N ILE A 318 -19.15 41.34 -23.46
CA ILE A 318 -18.50 40.63 -24.57
C ILE A 318 -19.12 39.24 -24.67
N SER A 319 -19.64 38.85 -25.83
CA SER A 319 -20.22 37.51 -26.04
C SER A 319 -20.23 37.10 -27.53
N PRO A 320 -19.85 35.86 -27.87
CA PRO A 320 -19.12 34.89 -27.03
C PRO A 320 -17.66 35.31 -26.84
N VAL A 321 -17.09 35.03 -25.67
CA VAL A 321 -15.68 35.28 -25.37
C VAL A 321 -14.76 34.23 -25.99
N ALA A 322 -13.69 34.67 -26.66
CA ALA A 322 -12.61 33.86 -27.23
C ALA A 322 -11.29 34.06 -26.46
N VAL A 323 -10.29 33.18 -26.64
CA VAL A 323 -9.00 33.21 -25.90
C VAL A 323 -8.22 34.50 -26.17
N GLU A 324 -7.93 34.78 -27.44
CA GLU A 324 -8.63 35.87 -28.09
C GLU A 324 -8.66 37.22 -27.35
N ASP A 325 -9.71 37.36 -26.55
CA ASP A 325 -10.19 38.60 -25.95
C ASP A 325 -9.42 38.98 -24.68
N GLN A 326 -8.48 38.15 -24.22
CA GLN A 326 -7.60 38.35 -23.06
C GLN A 326 -6.63 39.56 -23.24
N LEU A 327 -7.18 40.76 -23.09
CA LEU A 327 -6.50 42.06 -23.18
C LEU A 327 -6.77 42.95 -21.96
N PRO A 328 -5.99 44.03 -21.78
CA PRO A 328 -6.42 45.18 -20.98
C PRO A 328 -7.57 45.93 -21.68
N PHE A 329 -8.63 46.20 -20.92
CA PHE A 329 -9.73 47.07 -21.30
C PHE A 329 -9.71 48.33 -20.44
N TYR A 330 -9.90 49.49 -21.07
CA TYR A 330 -9.79 50.80 -20.42
C TYR A 330 -11.18 51.43 -20.42
N CYS A 331 -11.77 51.61 -19.24
CA CYS A 331 -12.95 52.46 -19.11
C CYS A 331 -12.50 53.90 -18.88
N GLN A 332 -12.86 54.79 -19.80
CA GLN A 332 -12.60 56.22 -19.74
C GLN A 332 -13.91 56.97 -19.54
N VAL A 333 -13.92 57.93 -18.62
CA VAL A 333 -15.09 58.79 -18.34
C VAL A 333 -14.69 60.24 -18.52
N THR A 334 -15.34 60.91 -19.47
CA THR A 334 -15.11 62.32 -19.80
C THR A 334 -16.26 63.15 -19.26
N ALA A 335 -15.97 64.09 -18.37
CA ALA A 335 -16.97 64.90 -17.64
C ALA A 335 -16.80 66.40 -17.91
N GLY A 336 -16.65 66.77 -19.18
CA GLY A 336 -16.55 68.17 -19.61
C GLY A 336 -15.42 68.94 -18.89
N PRO A 337 -15.69 70.12 -18.30
CA PRO A 337 -14.67 70.91 -17.60
C PRO A 337 -14.05 70.23 -16.36
N ALA A 338 -14.67 69.19 -15.81
CA ALA A 338 -14.11 68.44 -14.68
C ALA A 338 -12.97 67.48 -15.08
N GLY A 339 -12.73 67.31 -16.39
CA GLY A 339 -11.63 66.51 -16.93
C GLY A 339 -12.03 65.08 -17.30
N VAL A 340 -11.02 64.22 -17.34
CA VAL A 340 -11.11 62.81 -17.74
C VAL A 340 -10.56 61.94 -16.62
N GLY A 341 -11.27 60.87 -16.28
CA GLY A 341 -10.76 59.79 -15.44
C GLY A 341 -10.76 58.47 -16.20
N GLU A 342 -9.93 57.54 -15.75
CA GLU A 342 -9.72 56.24 -16.41
C GLU A 342 -9.41 55.15 -15.38
N ALA A 343 -9.86 53.93 -15.66
CA ALA A 343 -9.40 52.74 -14.96
C ALA A 343 -9.29 51.53 -15.91
N ILE A 344 -8.41 50.59 -15.57
CA ILE A 344 -8.03 49.46 -16.42
C ILE A 344 -8.48 48.15 -15.77
N THR A 345 -9.11 47.27 -16.54
CA THR A 345 -9.45 45.89 -16.16
C THR A 345 -8.75 44.89 -17.07
N GLN A 346 -8.36 43.74 -16.53
CA GLN A 346 -7.81 42.63 -17.31
C GLN A 346 -8.85 41.51 -17.42
N LEU A 347 -9.20 41.15 -18.66
CA LEU A 347 -9.99 39.95 -18.92
C LEU A 347 -9.07 38.72 -18.89
N LYS A 348 -9.39 37.72 -18.08
CA LYS A 348 -8.78 36.38 -18.14
C LYS A 348 -9.81 35.37 -18.63
N VAL A 349 -9.40 34.58 -19.62
CA VAL A 349 -10.24 33.53 -20.21
C VAL A 349 -9.79 32.18 -19.66
N PHE A 350 -10.74 31.29 -19.42
CA PHE A 350 -10.51 29.93 -18.97
C PHE A 350 -11.26 28.94 -19.87
N PHE A 351 -10.73 27.74 -20.06
CA PHE A 351 -11.36 26.66 -20.79
C PHE A 351 -10.76 25.34 -20.29
N ALA A 352 -11.61 24.42 -19.83
CA ALA A 352 -11.17 23.15 -19.28
C ALA A 352 -10.62 22.26 -20.42
N PRO A 353 -9.50 21.55 -20.20
CA PRO A 353 -8.95 20.62 -21.17
C PRO A 353 -9.83 19.36 -21.31
N GLU A 354 -9.62 18.65 -22.40
CA GLU A 354 -10.23 17.33 -22.65
C GLU A 354 -9.58 16.25 -21.76
N MET A 355 -10.31 15.15 -21.54
CA MET A 355 -9.85 14.02 -20.73
C MET A 355 -8.51 13.49 -21.30
N PRO A 356 -7.49 13.27 -20.46
CA PRO A 356 -6.19 12.82 -20.95
C PRO A 356 -6.26 11.40 -21.51
N GLU A 357 -5.84 11.26 -22.76
CA GLU A 357 -5.62 9.97 -23.41
C GLU A 357 -4.21 9.49 -23.06
N VAL A 358 -4.08 8.26 -22.55
CA VAL A 358 -2.80 7.66 -22.21
C VAL A 358 -2.55 6.38 -23.01
N THR A 359 -1.35 6.24 -23.54
CA THR A 359 -0.91 5.07 -24.30
C THR A 359 0.37 4.52 -23.68
N GLY A 360 0.32 3.31 -23.14
CA GLY A 360 1.50 2.57 -22.68
C GLY A 360 2.32 1.96 -23.83
N SER A 361 3.50 1.43 -23.52
CA SER A 361 4.22 0.57 -24.47
C SER A 361 3.48 -0.74 -24.71
N ASN A 362 3.14 -1.03 -25.96
CA ASN A 362 2.57 -2.32 -26.38
C ASN A 362 3.65 -3.41 -26.59
N GLN A 363 4.93 -3.08 -26.40
CA GLN A 363 6.04 -4.02 -26.51
C GLN A 363 6.59 -4.36 -25.13
N ALA A 364 6.99 -5.62 -24.94
CA ALA A 364 7.67 -6.04 -23.72
C ALA A 364 9.01 -5.31 -23.57
N ILE A 365 9.23 -4.69 -22.41
CA ILE A 365 10.41 -3.88 -22.12
C ILE A 365 11.37 -4.70 -21.27
N SER A 366 12.60 -4.92 -21.75
CA SER A 366 13.65 -5.55 -20.94
C SER A 366 14.15 -4.60 -19.85
N VAL A 367 14.17 -5.07 -18.61
CA VAL A 367 14.81 -4.41 -17.47
C VAL A 367 16.31 -4.33 -17.73
N GLY A 368 16.89 -3.13 -17.61
CA GLY A 368 18.30 -2.88 -17.89
C GLY A 368 18.69 -1.41 -17.70
N ASP A 369 19.94 -1.09 -18.03
CA ASP A 369 20.56 0.21 -17.74
C ASP A 369 20.14 1.36 -18.67
N SER A 370 19.31 1.11 -19.70
CA SER A 370 18.83 2.13 -20.64
C SER A 370 17.43 2.62 -20.30
N SER A 371 17.22 3.94 -20.33
CA SER A 371 15.87 4.49 -20.25
C SER A 371 15.09 4.22 -21.54
N THR A 372 13.82 3.84 -21.40
CA THR A 372 12.91 3.48 -22.48
C THR A 372 11.60 4.25 -22.36
N GLN A 373 10.87 4.39 -23.46
CA GLN A 373 9.53 5.00 -23.45
C GLN A 373 8.54 4.03 -22.84
N VAL A 374 7.99 4.39 -21.67
CA VAL A 374 7.01 3.59 -20.93
C VAL A 374 5.58 3.97 -21.28
N GLY A 375 5.32 5.25 -21.53
CA GLY A 375 4.02 5.72 -21.96
C GLY A 375 4.02 7.15 -22.47
N GLN A 376 2.93 7.54 -23.11
CA GLN A 376 2.67 8.91 -23.57
C GLN A 376 1.26 9.31 -23.14
N CYS A 377 1.12 10.54 -22.67
CA CYS A 377 -0.13 11.13 -22.21
C CYS A 377 -0.39 12.41 -23.01
N VAL A 378 -1.59 12.57 -23.56
CA VAL A 378 -2.01 13.71 -24.37
C VAL A 378 -3.31 14.28 -23.81
N SER A 379 -3.41 15.61 -23.72
CA SER A 379 -4.65 16.29 -23.38
C SER A 379 -4.80 17.56 -24.20
N HIS A 380 -5.96 17.69 -24.83
CA HIS A 380 -6.25 18.71 -25.82
C HIS A 380 -6.96 19.92 -25.21
N ASN A 381 -6.83 21.06 -25.90
CA ASN A 381 -7.74 22.20 -25.75
C ASN A 381 -7.84 22.84 -24.33
N GLY A 382 -6.78 22.89 -23.53
CA GLY A 382 -6.79 23.60 -22.24
C GLY A 382 -6.39 25.08 -22.31
N HIS A 383 -6.97 25.96 -21.50
CA HIS A 383 -6.47 27.33 -21.28
C HIS A 383 -6.86 27.90 -19.90
N PRO A 384 -5.97 28.56 -19.13
CA PRO A 384 -4.52 28.67 -19.30
C PRO A 384 -3.81 27.32 -19.46
N GLN A 385 -2.56 27.35 -19.94
CA GLN A 385 -1.81 26.13 -20.27
C GLN A 385 -1.81 25.12 -19.09
N PRO A 386 -2.35 23.91 -19.27
CA PRO A 386 -2.39 22.88 -18.22
C PRO A 386 -1.03 22.20 -18.00
N ARG A 387 -0.96 21.33 -17.00
CA ARG A 387 0.21 20.53 -16.61
C ARG A 387 -0.16 19.04 -16.52
N ILE A 388 0.64 18.16 -17.13
CA ILE A 388 0.56 16.70 -16.92
C ILE A 388 1.48 16.31 -15.75
N ILE A 389 0.95 15.53 -14.82
CA ILE A 389 1.67 14.87 -13.73
C ILE A 389 1.55 13.36 -13.96
N TRP A 390 2.65 12.61 -13.88
CA TRP A 390 2.63 11.15 -14.00
C TRP A 390 2.54 10.49 -12.63
N PHE A 391 1.85 9.36 -12.54
CA PHE A 391 1.70 8.58 -11.33
C PHE A 391 2.09 7.12 -11.54
N GLN A 392 2.73 6.53 -10.53
CA GLN A 392 2.98 5.10 -10.37
C GLN A 392 2.38 4.66 -9.04
N ASP A 393 1.48 3.68 -9.05
CA ASP A 393 0.82 3.14 -7.84
C ASP A 393 0.18 4.23 -6.96
N SER A 394 -0.50 5.18 -7.61
CA SER A 394 -1.10 6.39 -7.00
C SER A 394 -0.11 7.35 -6.31
N LYS A 395 1.20 7.22 -6.57
CA LYS A 395 2.23 8.18 -6.12
C LYS A 395 2.72 9.02 -7.30
N PRO A 396 2.82 10.36 -7.16
CA PRO A 396 3.31 11.21 -8.24
C PRO A 396 4.80 10.98 -8.47
N LEU A 397 5.18 10.80 -9.73
CA LEU A 397 6.57 10.73 -10.19
C LEU A 397 7.18 12.14 -10.25
N PRO A 398 8.49 12.29 -10.01
CA PRO A 398 9.14 13.60 -9.99
C PRO A 398 9.23 14.20 -11.40
N GLU A 399 8.89 15.49 -11.54
CA GLU A 399 8.96 16.25 -12.80
C GLU A 399 10.41 16.56 -13.25
N VAL A 400 11.12 15.51 -13.65
CA VAL A 400 12.51 15.58 -14.12
C VAL A 400 12.55 15.75 -15.64
N LYS A 401 13.41 16.65 -16.12
CA LYS A 401 13.63 16.91 -17.56
C LYS A 401 15.06 16.61 -18.03
N ASP A 402 15.95 16.20 -17.12
CA ASP A 402 17.31 15.77 -17.48
C ASP A 402 17.24 14.31 -17.95
N ASN A 403 17.68 14.05 -19.18
CA ASN A 403 17.65 12.72 -19.80
C ASN A 403 18.73 11.76 -19.26
N LYS A 404 19.58 12.22 -18.34
CA LYS A 404 20.54 11.39 -17.61
C LYS A 404 19.95 10.71 -16.37
N GLU A 405 18.81 11.19 -15.90
CA GLU A 405 18.14 10.64 -14.73
C GLU A 405 17.39 9.34 -15.08
N LYS A 406 17.19 8.48 -14.08
CA LYS A 406 16.55 7.18 -14.28
C LYS A 406 15.10 7.26 -14.75
N VAL A 407 14.41 8.34 -14.38
CA VAL A 407 13.03 8.67 -14.74
C VAL A 407 13.01 10.13 -15.16
N TYR A 408 12.53 10.41 -16.36
CA TYR A 408 12.35 11.78 -16.86
C TYR A 408 11.18 11.87 -17.83
N MET A 409 10.72 13.09 -18.06
CA MET A 409 9.53 13.39 -18.85
C MET A 409 9.91 14.31 -19.98
N VAL A 410 9.41 14.02 -21.18
CA VAL A 410 9.58 14.86 -22.37
C VAL A 410 8.26 15.59 -22.63
N PRO A 411 8.08 16.83 -22.12
CA PRO A 411 6.88 17.60 -22.37
C PRO A 411 6.93 18.27 -23.75
N SER A 412 5.78 18.26 -24.43
CA SER A 412 5.50 19.04 -25.64
C SER A 412 4.24 19.88 -25.43
N VAL A 413 4.23 21.10 -25.96
CA VAL A 413 3.11 22.03 -25.84
C VAL A 413 2.87 22.65 -27.21
N VAL A 414 1.68 22.46 -27.75
CA VAL A 414 1.22 23.06 -29.01
C VAL A 414 0.14 24.08 -28.66
N LYS A 415 0.28 25.30 -29.20
CA LYS A 415 -0.76 26.32 -29.11
C LYS A 415 -1.56 26.31 -30.41
N GLU A 416 -2.83 25.95 -30.31
CA GLU A 416 -3.76 25.86 -31.42
C GLU A 416 -4.09 27.25 -32.00
N ALA A 417 -4.61 27.28 -33.23
CA ALA A 417 -5.08 28.51 -33.87
C ALA A 417 -6.22 29.20 -33.08
N SER A 418 -6.97 28.44 -32.27
CA SER A 418 -8.00 28.93 -31.34
C SER A 418 -7.44 29.66 -30.10
N GLY A 419 -6.12 29.62 -29.91
CA GLY A 419 -5.41 30.12 -28.74
C GLY A 419 -5.31 29.13 -27.57
N LEU A 420 -5.99 27.99 -27.65
CA LEU A 420 -5.95 26.91 -26.65
C LEU A 420 -4.62 26.13 -26.72
N PHE A 421 -4.31 25.38 -25.66
CA PHE A 421 -3.12 24.55 -25.56
C PHE A 421 -3.46 23.06 -25.61
N THR A 422 -2.84 22.34 -26.54
CA THR A 422 -2.70 20.88 -26.50
C THR A 422 -1.37 20.58 -25.81
N ILE A 423 -1.39 19.71 -24.79
CA ILE A 423 -0.18 19.28 -24.08
C ILE A 423 0.04 17.78 -24.23
N THR A 424 1.31 17.39 -24.34
CA THR A 424 1.75 16.00 -24.39
C THR A 424 2.90 15.81 -23.44
N SER A 425 2.97 14.67 -22.77
CA SER A 425 4.10 14.25 -21.95
C SER A 425 4.45 12.81 -22.27
N THR A 426 5.70 12.53 -22.61
CA THR A 426 6.20 11.16 -22.77
C THR A 426 7.02 10.79 -21.53
N LEU A 427 6.65 9.70 -20.86
CA LEU A 427 7.38 9.14 -19.72
C LEU A 427 8.50 8.23 -20.20
N MET A 428 9.73 8.60 -19.87
CA MET A 428 10.95 7.82 -20.10
C MET A 428 11.45 7.31 -18.75
N MET A 429 11.67 5.99 -18.61
CA MET A 429 12.24 5.42 -17.39
C MET A 429 13.10 4.19 -17.65
N GLN A 430 13.98 3.87 -16.70
CA GLN A 430 14.63 2.58 -16.53
C GLN A 430 13.74 1.70 -15.62
N PRO A 431 12.94 0.76 -16.16
CA PRO A 431 12.09 -0.09 -15.33
C PRO A 431 12.94 -1.08 -14.53
N GLN A 432 12.46 -1.48 -13.36
CA GLN A 432 13.07 -2.47 -12.49
C GLN A 432 12.18 -3.71 -12.38
N LYS A 433 12.73 -4.86 -11.97
CA LYS A 433 11.97 -6.10 -11.69
C LYS A 433 10.83 -5.89 -10.67
N ALA A 434 10.97 -4.91 -9.78
CA ALA A 434 9.94 -4.50 -8.83
C ALA A 434 8.73 -3.81 -9.49
N ASP A 435 8.87 -3.27 -10.70
CA ASP A 435 7.81 -2.53 -11.40
C ASP A 435 6.82 -3.43 -12.17
N LYS A 436 6.98 -4.76 -12.10
CA LYS A 436 6.22 -5.73 -12.91
C LYS A 436 4.70 -5.68 -12.68
N ASP A 437 4.27 -5.31 -11.47
CA ASP A 437 2.87 -5.20 -11.05
C ASP A 437 2.43 -3.73 -10.93
N SER A 438 3.30 -2.77 -11.30
CA SER A 438 3.06 -1.33 -11.17
C SER A 438 1.99 -0.85 -12.15
N VAL A 439 1.14 0.05 -11.66
CA VAL A 439 0.06 0.67 -12.46
C VAL A 439 0.34 2.15 -12.67
N TYR A 440 0.32 2.57 -13.93
CA TYR A 440 0.63 3.92 -14.38
C TYR A 440 -0.62 4.65 -14.88
N HIS A 441 -0.69 5.95 -14.60
CA HIS A 441 -1.66 6.89 -15.19
C HIS A 441 -1.05 8.29 -15.22
N CYS A 442 -1.73 9.22 -15.90
CA CYS A 442 -1.41 10.64 -15.85
C CYS A 442 -2.61 11.46 -15.37
N THR A 443 -2.32 12.55 -14.67
CA THR A 443 -3.31 13.52 -14.21
C THR A 443 -3.02 14.85 -14.89
N VAL A 444 -4.06 15.47 -15.46
CA VAL A 444 -4.00 16.82 -16.03
C VAL A 444 -4.51 17.80 -14.99
N GLU A 445 -3.58 18.62 -14.50
CA GLU A 445 -3.87 19.74 -13.61
C GLU A 445 -4.07 21.03 -14.41
N TYR A 446 -5.15 21.76 -14.12
CA TYR A 446 -5.52 23.01 -14.80
C TYR A 446 -6.17 24.02 -13.85
N SER A 447 -5.95 25.30 -14.13
CA SER A 447 -6.59 26.40 -13.41
C SER A 447 -7.98 26.73 -13.98
N MET A 448 -8.91 27.09 -13.11
CA MET A 448 -10.24 27.60 -13.41
C MET A 448 -10.46 28.94 -12.65
N PRO A 449 -11.55 29.71 -12.95
CA PRO A 449 -11.83 30.97 -12.27
C PRO A 449 -11.85 30.86 -10.73
N ASN A 450 -11.63 31.98 -10.05
CA ASN A 450 -11.44 32.08 -8.59
C ASN A 450 -10.20 31.32 -8.08
N ASP A 451 -9.16 31.26 -8.92
CA ASP A 451 -7.87 30.60 -8.64
C ASP A 451 -8.03 29.11 -8.22
N MET A 452 -9.12 28.46 -8.68
CA MET A 452 -9.40 27.04 -8.45
C MET A 452 -8.45 26.17 -9.28
N ILE A 453 -7.80 25.19 -8.64
CA ILE A 453 -7.05 24.15 -9.34
C ILE A 453 -7.95 22.91 -9.44
N LYS A 454 -8.08 22.35 -10.64
CA LYS A 454 -8.78 21.10 -10.91
C LYS A 454 -7.83 20.08 -11.54
N GLN A 455 -8.18 18.81 -11.37
CA GLN A 455 -7.45 17.66 -11.88
C GLN A 455 -8.43 16.73 -12.62
N ILE A 456 -7.97 16.11 -13.71
CA ILE A 456 -8.66 15.02 -14.42
C ILE A 456 -7.62 13.91 -14.63
N ASP A 457 -7.94 12.70 -14.19
CA ASP A 457 -7.09 11.52 -14.36
C ASP A 457 -7.37 10.81 -15.69
N SER A 458 -6.35 10.16 -16.24
CA SER A 458 -6.49 9.25 -17.38
C SER A 458 -6.97 7.87 -16.93
N ASP A 459 -7.27 7.02 -17.91
CA ASP A 459 -7.29 5.57 -17.70
C ASP A 459 -5.90 5.07 -17.22
N THR A 460 -5.85 3.84 -16.72
CA THR A 460 -4.62 3.20 -16.22
C THR A 460 -4.04 2.19 -17.22
N PHE A 461 -2.72 2.00 -17.22
CA PHE A 461 -2.05 0.90 -17.90
C PHE A 461 -0.95 0.26 -17.04
N SER A 462 -0.57 -0.96 -17.40
CA SER A 462 0.53 -1.72 -16.80
C SER A 462 1.62 -1.98 -17.84
N LEU A 463 2.82 -2.37 -17.40
CA LEU A 463 3.93 -2.71 -18.28
C LEU A 463 4.13 -4.22 -18.38
N THR A 464 4.41 -4.72 -19.58
CA THR A 464 5.00 -6.05 -19.76
C THR A 464 6.50 -5.92 -19.64
N LEU A 465 7.08 -6.37 -18.53
CA LEU A 465 8.53 -6.32 -18.30
C LEU A 465 9.17 -7.68 -18.52
N ASN A 466 10.24 -7.72 -19.31
CA ASN A 466 11.14 -8.87 -19.38
C ASN A 466 12.30 -8.66 -18.40
N TYR A 467 12.66 -9.67 -17.62
CA TYR A 467 13.79 -9.62 -16.70
C TYR A 467 14.32 -11.03 -16.46
N PRO A 468 15.64 -11.20 -16.29
CA PRO A 468 16.21 -12.51 -16.05
C PRO A 468 15.77 -13.10 -14.71
N SER A 469 15.84 -14.41 -14.65
CA SER A 469 15.71 -15.22 -13.45
C SER A 469 16.91 -14.98 -12.52
N GLU A 470 16.63 -14.89 -11.23
CA GLU A 470 17.63 -14.82 -10.15
C GLU A 470 17.51 -16.03 -9.20
N THR A 471 16.31 -16.60 -9.08
CA THR A 471 16.03 -17.76 -8.24
C THR A 471 15.13 -18.78 -8.96
N ALA A 472 15.33 -20.06 -8.65
CA ALA A 472 14.46 -21.15 -9.05
C ALA A 472 13.78 -21.77 -7.82
N THR A 473 12.51 -22.11 -7.95
CA THR A 473 11.72 -22.82 -6.94
C THR A 473 11.30 -24.16 -7.51
N PHE A 474 11.43 -25.24 -6.74
CA PHE A 474 11.02 -26.58 -7.16
C PHE A 474 10.20 -27.24 -6.05
N VAL A 475 8.95 -27.56 -6.34
CA VAL A 475 7.96 -27.95 -5.32
C VAL A 475 7.16 -29.18 -5.75
N LEU A 476 6.74 -29.95 -4.75
CA LEU A 476 5.80 -31.06 -4.93
C LEU A 476 4.37 -30.50 -4.94
N ALA A 477 3.64 -30.67 -6.05
CA ALA A 477 2.29 -30.11 -6.21
C ALA A 477 1.20 -30.97 -5.55
N ASN A 478 1.50 -32.22 -5.20
CA ASN A 478 0.60 -33.11 -4.47
C ASN A 478 0.48 -32.67 -2.99
N THR A 479 -0.74 -32.45 -2.51
CA THR A 479 -1.01 -32.06 -1.11
C THR A 479 -1.18 -33.22 -0.13
N GLU A 480 -1.46 -34.42 -0.64
CA GLU A 480 -1.68 -35.65 0.14
C GLU A 480 -0.44 -36.56 0.10
N PRO A 481 -0.23 -37.43 1.12
CA PRO A 481 0.88 -38.38 1.12
C PRO A 481 0.78 -39.37 -0.07
N ILE A 482 1.83 -39.38 -0.89
CA ILE A 482 1.90 -40.12 -2.15
C ILE A 482 2.06 -41.63 -1.90
N ARG A 483 1.27 -42.44 -2.57
CA ARG A 483 1.26 -43.91 -2.47
C ARG A 483 1.88 -44.54 -3.70
N GLU A 484 2.39 -45.76 -3.53
CA GLU A 484 2.75 -46.60 -4.68
C GLU A 484 1.52 -46.84 -5.58
N GLY A 485 1.61 -46.40 -6.84
CA GLY A 485 0.53 -46.38 -7.83
C GLY A 485 -0.08 -45.00 -8.13
N ASP A 486 0.25 -43.94 -7.38
CA ASP A 486 -0.32 -42.60 -7.60
C ASP A 486 0.32 -41.86 -8.81
N GLU A 487 -0.32 -40.76 -9.24
CA GLU A 487 0.28 -39.77 -10.15
C GLU A 487 0.89 -38.62 -9.34
N VAL A 488 2.16 -38.31 -9.62
CA VAL A 488 2.95 -37.29 -8.92
C VAL A 488 3.30 -36.15 -9.86
N LYS A 489 3.16 -34.93 -9.37
CA LYS A 489 3.46 -33.68 -10.09
C LYS A 489 4.44 -32.85 -9.29
N MET A 490 5.55 -32.49 -9.91
CA MET A 490 6.58 -31.63 -9.34
C MET A 490 6.76 -30.43 -10.28
N MET A 491 6.54 -29.23 -9.75
CA MET A 491 6.54 -27.98 -10.52
C MET A 491 7.80 -27.18 -10.22
N CYS A 492 8.47 -26.72 -11.28
CA CYS A 492 9.63 -25.84 -11.22
C CYS A 492 9.30 -24.52 -11.92
N GLU A 493 9.53 -23.42 -11.21
CA GLU A 493 9.26 -22.05 -11.68
C GLU A 493 10.44 -21.16 -11.26
N THR A 494 10.85 -20.23 -12.12
CA THR A 494 11.79 -19.16 -11.74
C THR A 494 11.06 -17.87 -11.43
N ASP A 495 11.76 -16.92 -10.83
CA ASP A 495 11.28 -15.56 -10.62
C ASP A 495 11.55 -14.60 -11.80
N GLY A 496 11.90 -15.13 -12.98
CA GLY A 496 12.15 -14.40 -14.23
C GLY A 496 10.91 -14.29 -15.14
N ASN A 497 10.99 -13.41 -16.15
CA ASN A 497 9.99 -13.32 -17.21
C ASN A 497 10.67 -13.01 -18.57
N PRO A 498 10.49 -13.83 -19.62
CA PRO A 498 9.74 -15.09 -19.65
C PRO A 498 10.36 -16.18 -18.76
N GLN A 499 9.61 -17.26 -18.51
CA GLN A 499 10.15 -18.44 -17.85
C GLN A 499 11.18 -19.14 -18.77
N PRO A 500 12.36 -19.55 -18.25
CA PRO A 500 13.40 -20.25 -19.00
C PRO A 500 13.04 -21.71 -19.32
N GLU A 501 13.92 -22.42 -20.03
CA GLU A 501 13.82 -23.87 -20.19
C GLU A 501 14.31 -24.59 -18.91
N PHE A 502 13.65 -25.71 -18.58
CA PHE A 502 13.88 -26.50 -17.36
C PHE A 502 14.28 -27.94 -17.69
N ASP A 503 15.43 -28.36 -17.16
CA ASP A 503 15.89 -29.75 -17.13
C ASP A 503 15.59 -30.38 -15.76
N PHE A 504 15.07 -31.61 -15.77
CA PHE A 504 14.84 -32.39 -14.56
C PHE A 504 15.81 -33.56 -14.48
N SER A 505 16.29 -33.86 -13.27
CA SER A 505 17.14 -35.03 -13.02
C SER A 505 16.80 -35.70 -11.69
N LYS A 506 17.15 -36.99 -11.59
CA LYS A 506 17.15 -37.76 -10.35
C LYS A 506 18.47 -38.53 -10.28
N ASP A 507 19.16 -38.49 -9.14
CA ASP A 507 20.45 -39.18 -8.93
C ASP A 507 21.50 -38.87 -10.02
N GLY A 508 21.46 -37.66 -10.60
CA GLY A 508 22.31 -37.21 -11.70
C GLY A 508 21.91 -37.69 -13.11
N ILE A 509 20.77 -38.38 -13.25
CA ILE A 509 20.23 -38.86 -14.53
C ILE A 509 19.10 -37.94 -14.99
N ASN A 510 19.23 -37.35 -16.19
CA ASN A 510 18.21 -36.45 -16.74
C ASN A 510 16.93 -37.20 -17.15
N ILE A 511 15.78 -36.61 -16.84
CA ILE A 511 14.44 -37.12 -17.09
C ILE A 511 13.82 -36.29 -18.21
N LYS A 512 13.43 -36.94 -19.31
CA LYS A 512 12.78 -36.29 -20.47
C LYS A 512 11.32 -36.68 -20.66
N GLU A 513 10.89 -37.80 -20.08
CA GLU A 513 9.52 -38.27 -20.17
C GLU A 513 8.65 -37.60 -19.09
N GLY A 514 7.44 -37.19 -19.45
CA GLY A 514 6.51 -36.54 -18.52
C GLY A 514 6.84 -35.08 -18.18
N VAL A 515 7.84 -34.47 -18.84
CA VAL A 515 8.21 -33.06 -18.67
C VAL A 515 7.47 -32.18 -19.69
N ALA A 516 6.85 -31.10 -19.24
CA ALA A 516 6.32 -30.03 -20.09
C ALA A 516 6.21 -28.72 -19.29
N TRP A 517 6.72 -27.60 -19.84
CA TRP A 517 6.53 -26.24 -19.29
C TRP A 517 6.84 -26.10 -17.78
N GLY A 518 7.99 -26.59 -17.31
CA GLY A 518 8.35 -26.56 -15.89
C GLY A 518 7.66 -27.62 -15.01
N LEU A 519 6.76 -28.44 -15.55
CA LEU A 519 6.07 -29.51 -14.82
C LEU A 519 6.64 -30.89 -15.18
N LEU A 520 7.13 -31.63 -14.17
CA LEU A 520 7.43 -33.05 -14.25
C LEU A 520 6.25 -33.88 -13.69
N THR A 521 5.67 -34.75 -14.54
CA THR A 521 4.60 -35.68 -14.15
C THR A 521 5.07 -37.13 -14.19
N LEU A 522 5.08 -37.81 -13.04
CA LEU A 522 5.35 -39.25 -12.93
C LEU A 522 4.02 -40.00 -12.77
N LYS A 523 3.76 -41.00 -13.61
CA LYS A 523 2.52 -41.79 -13.59
C LYS A 523 2.74 -43.15 -12.94
N SER A 524 1.83 -43.54 -12.05
CA SER A 524 1.86 -44.84 -11.36
C SER A 524 3.19 -45.10 -10.64
N VAL A 525 3.58 -44.17 -9.75
CA VAL A 525 4.89 -44.19 -9.10
C VAL A 525 5.15 -45.46 -8.29
N LYS A 526 6.39 -45.93 -8.34
CA LYS A 526 6.88 -47.09 -7.60
C LYS A 526 7.68 -46.65 -6.39
N ARG A 527 7.86 -47.52 -5.40
CA ARG A 527 8.79 -47.28 -4.28
C ARG A 527 10.25 -47.01 -4.68
N SER A 528 10.67 -47.39 -5.89
CA SER A 528 11.96 -47.03 -6.50
C SER A 528 12.06 -45.57 -6.92
N ASP A 529 10.93 -44.90 -7.06
CA ASP A 529 10.85 -43.55 -7.60
C ASP A 529 11.04 -42.52 -6.48
N ALA A 530 10.90 -42.91 -5.20
CA ALA A 530 11.33 -42.12 -4.05
C ALA A 530 12.83 -41.72 -4.14
N GLY A 531 13.16 -40.51 -3.69
CA GLY A 531 14.51 -39.93 -3.77
C GLY A 531 14.51 -38.42 -3.96
N VAL A 532 15.68 -37.82 -4.12
CA VAL A 532 15.82 -36.38 -4.41
C VAL A 532 15.76 -36.16 -5.92
N TYR A 533 14.82 -35.32 -6.33
CA TYR A 533 14.74 -34.80 -7.69
C TYR A 533 15.34 -33.40 -7.70
N LYS A 534 16.06 -33.09 -8.76
CA LYS A 534 16.64 -31.76 -9.01
C LYS A 534 16.07 -31.17 -10.29
N CYS A 535 15.64 -29.93 -10.22
CA CYS A 535 15.36 -29.07 -11.36
C CYS A 535 16.56 -28.13 -11.58
N THR A 536 16.90 -27.89 -12.84
CA THR A 536 17.86 -26.88 -13.28
C THR A 536 17.21 -26.05 -14.38
N ALA A 537 17.18 -24.73 -14.22
CA ALA A 537 16.76 -23.82 -15.28
C ALA A 537 17.99 -23.21 -15.98
N THR A 538 17.88 -22.92 -17.28
CA THR A 538 18.92 -22.19 -18.03
C THR A 538 18.35 -20.89 -18.56
N ASP A 539 18.78 -19.78 -17.97
CA ASP A 539 18.40 -18.43 -18.40
C ASP A 539 19.57 -17.79 -19.18
N PHE A 540 19.36 -17.51 -20.46
CA PHE A 540 20.40 -16.97 -21.35
C PHE A 540 20.74 -15.50 -21.06
N ASP A 541 19.84 -14.76 -20.40
CA ASP A 541 20.09 -13.37 -19.99
C ASP A 541 20.85 -13.30 -18.65
N ASN A 542 20.99 -14.41 -17.93
CA ASN A 542 21.73 -14.50 -16.66
C ASN A 542 22.40 -15.88 -16.45
N LEU A 543 23.40 -16.18 -17.28
CA LEU A 543 24.15 -17.45 -17.27
C LEU A 543 24.94 -17.72 -15.97
N ASP A 544 25.17 -16.71 -15.14
CA ASP A 544 25.91 -16.84 -13.87
C ASP A 544 25.00 -17.22 -12.68
N ALA A 545 23.67 -17.26 -12.85
CA ALA A 545 22.74 -17.59 -11.78
C ALA A 545 22.64 -19.11 -11.53
N ASP A 546 22.75 -19.51 -10.26
CA ASP A 546 22.55 -20.90 -9.83
C ASP A 546 21.06 -21.23 -9.71
N LEU A 547 20.38 -21.35 -10.86
CA LEU A 547 18.95 -21.59 -10.98
C LEU A 547 18.59 -23.09 -10.76
N ASN A 548 18.95 -23.59 -9.58
CA ASN A 548 18.77 -24.97 -9.17
C ASN A 548 17.75 -25.09 -8.02
N GLY A 549 16.88 -26.09 -8.09
CA GLY A 549 15.95 -26.43 -7.01
C GLY A 549 15.90 -27.94 -6.77
N GLU A 550 15.71 -28.37 -5.51
CA GLU A 550 15.65 -29.78 -5.13
C GLU A 550 14.38 -30.09 -4.33
N VAL A 551 13.76 -31.25 -4.59
CA VAL A 551 12.60 -31.75 -3.85
C VAL A 551 12.73 -33.25 -3.56
N THR A 552 12.37 -33.68 -2.35
CA THR A 552 12.43 -35.08 -1.95
C THR A 552 11.08 -35.75 -2.13
N LEU A 553 10.98 -36.66 -3.10
CA LEU A 553 9.80 -37.51 -3.28
C LEU A 553 9.84 -38.67 -2.27
N SER A 554 8.82 -38.75 -1.41
CA SER A 554 8.55 -39.92 -0.57
C SER A 554 7.38 -40.71 -1.16
N VAL A 555 7.54 -42.03 -1.32
CA VAL A 555 6.48 -42.93 -1.83
C VAL A 555 6.12 -43.93 -0.74
N HIS A 556 4.90 -43.84 -0.24
CA HIS A 556 4.41 -44.66 0.86
C HIS A 556 3.81 -45.98 0.36
N TYR A 557 4.11 -47.08 1.04
CA TYR A 557 3.63 -48.41 0.68
C TYR A 557 3.49 -49.32 1.90
N ILE A 558 2.71 -50.40 1.75
CA ILE A 558 2.62 -51.50 2.72
C ILE A 558 2.56 -52.82 1.95
N ASP A 559 3.44 -53.76 2.31
CA ASP A 559 3.54 -55.05 1.63
C ASP A 559 2.36 -55.98 1.99
N PRO A 560 2.08 -57.01 1.18
CA PRO A 560 1.11 -58.05 1.52
C PRO A 560 1.39 -58.68 2.89
N MET A 561 0.34 -58.83 3.71
CA MET A 561 0.45 -59.44 5.04
C MET A 561 0.90 -60.91 4.94
N SER A 562 2.02 -61.25 5.58
CA SER A 562 2.53 -62.62 5.65
C SER A 562 2.06 -63.30 6.94
N VAL A 563 1.09 -64.21 6.81
CA VAL A 563 0.53 -65.01 7.90
C VAL A 563 1.23 -66.37 8.01
N ARG A 564 1.47 -66.84 9.24
CA ARG A 564 2.03 -68.15 9.57
C ARG A 564 1.25 -68.80 10.73
N PRO A 565 0.90 -70.10 10.67
CA PRO A 565 0.97 -70.98 9.48
C PRO A 565 0.12 -70.45 8.32
N ALA A 566 0.48 -70.81 7.09
CA ALA A 566 -0.17 -70.35 5.86
C ALA A 566 -1.18 -71.38 5.35
N GLY A 567 -2.29 -70.91 4.76
CA GLY A 567 -3.38 -71.77 4.29
C GLY A 567 -4.42 -72.09 5.38
N PRO A 568 -5.42 -72.95 5.09
CA PRO A 568 -6.41 -73.36 6.07
C PRO A 568 -5.76 -74.10 7.24
N LEU A 569 -6.05 -73.68 8.47
CA LEU A 569 -5.55 -74.30 9.68
C LEU A 569 -6.61 -75.23 10.28
N SER A 570 -6.22 -76.41 10.74
CA SER A 570 -7.08 -77.35 11.44
C SER A 570 -6.44 -77.74 12.78
N THR A 571 -7.23 -77.77 13.85
CA THR A 571 -6.78 -78.11 15.22
C THR A 571 -7.86 -78.92 15.94
N MET A 572 -7.52 -79.61 17.03
CA MET A 572 -8.49 -80.29 17.89
C MET A 572 -9.05 -79.37 18.98
N THR A 573 -10.25 -79.66 19.46
CA THR A 573 -10.83 -79.04 20.66
C THR A 573 -9.91 -79.21 21.86
N GLY A 574 -9.59 -78.11 22.54
CA GLY A 574 -8.70 -78.08 23.71
C GLY A 574 -7.24 -77.72 23.40
N ASP A 575 -6.84 -77.69 22.12
CA ASP A 575 -5.49 -77.31 21.70
C ASP A 575 -5.16 -75.83 21.96
N MET A 576 -3.89 -75.46 21.76
CA MET A 576 -3.42 -74.08 21.68
C MET A 576 -3.01 -73.76 20.23
N VAL A 577 -3.53 -72.66 19.69
CA VAL A 577 -3.20 -72.16 18.35
C VAL A 577 -2.47 -70.83 18.47
N GLU A 578 -1.34 -70.70 17.79
CA GLU A 578 -0.64 -69.42 17.62
C GLU A 578 -0.62 -69.03 16.13
N LEU A 579 -1.07 -67.81 15.84
CA LEU A 579 -1.02 -67.18 14.52
C LEU A 579 -0.06 -66.00 14.56
N GLN A 580 0.92 -65.99 13.67
CA GLN A 580 1.88 -64.91 13.51
C GLN A 580 1.63 -64.18 12.18
N CYS A 581 1.71 -62.86 12.20
CA CYS A 581 1.56 -62.00 11.04
C CYS A 581 2.67 -60.94 11.00
N LYS A 582 3.27 -60.73 9.83
CA LYS A 582 4.34 -59.75 9.60
C LYS A 582 4.15 -59.07 8.23
N THR A 583 4.55 -57.81 8.13
CA THR A 583 4.66 -57.09 6.87
C THR A 583 5.91 -56.18 6.89
N LYS A 584 6.13 -55.44 5.80
CA LYS A 584 7.01 -54.27 5.72
C LYS A 584 6.19 -53.10 5.18
N ALA A 585 6.61 -51.88 5.51
CA ALA A 585 6.01 -50.66 5.01
C ALA A 585 7.10 -49.59 4.82
N SER A 586 6.76 -48.50 4.13
CA SER A 586 7.63 -47.32 4.02
C SER A 586 7.96 -46.71 5.40
N ASP A 587 7.01 -46.77 6.34
CA ASP A 587 7.05 -46.08 7.62
C ASP A 587 6.69 -47.00 8.79
N THR A 588 6.61 -46.41 9.99
CA THR A 588 6.02 -47.07 11.16
C THR A 588 4.59 -47.54 10.85
N HIS A 589 4.32 -48.82 11.10
CA HIS A 589 3.06 -49.46 10.77
C HIS A 589 2.53 -50.25 11.96
N THR A 590 1.22 -50.50 11.95
CA THR A 590 0.52 -51.33 12.93
C THR A 590 0.19 -52.68 12.30
N VAL A 591 0.06 -53.73 13.14
CA VAL A 591 -0.41 -55.06 12.75
C VAL A 591 -1.39 -55.53 13.81
N GLN A 592 -2.61 -55.88 13.40
CA GLN A 592 -3.69 -56.28 14.30
C GLN A 592 -4.38 -57.55 13.81
N TRP A 593 -4.73 -58.44 14.73
CA TRP A 593 -5.58 -59.59 14.46
C TRP A 593 -7.04 -59.29 14.78
N LYS A 594 -7.95 -59.66 13.88
CA LYS A 594 -9.40 -59.48 14.03
C LYS A 594 -10.19 -60.73 13.65
N LYS A 595 -11.31 -60.96 14.31
CA LYS A 595 -12.35 -61.93 13.91
C LYS A 595 -13.66 -61.17 13.73
N GLY A 596 -14.16 -61.10 12.50
CA GLY A 596 -15.18 -60.13 12.12
C GLY A 596 -14.71 -58.69 12.40
N SER A 597 -15.52 -57.90 13.11
CA SER A 597 -15.17 -56.54 13.54
C SER A 597 -14.29 -56.48 14.81
N THR A 598 -14.19 -57.57 15.57
CA THR A 598 -13.56 -57.58 16.90
C THR A 598 -12.05 -57.71 16.80
N VAL A 599 -11.31 -56.78 17.42
CA VAL A 599 -9.85 -56.85 17.55
C VAL A 599 -9.47 -57.83 18.66
N LEU A 600 -8.66 -58.83 18.33
CA LEU A 600 -8.22 -59.88 19.25
C LEU A 600 -6.76 -59.71 19.70
N SER A 601 -5.91 -59.08 18.88
CA SER A 601 -4.56 -58.69 19.24
C SER A 601 -4.17 -57.41 18.52
N GLN A 602 -3.46 -56.52 19.21
CA GLN A 602 -2.85 -55.31 18.63
C GLN A 602 -1.38 -55.54 18.24
N THR A 603 -0.92 -56.79 18.28
CA THR A 603 0.41 -57.20 17.86
C THR A 603 0.32 -58.17 16.68
N GLY A 604 1.45 -58.43 16.03
CA GLY A 604 1.54 -59.46 14.99
C GLY A 604 1.25 -60.89 15.47
N VAL A 605 1.13 -61.15 16.77
CA VAL A 605 0.88 -62.49 17.32
C VAL A 605 -0.52 -62.56 17.95
N LEU A 606 -1.26 -63.62 17.62
CA LEU A 606 -2.51 -64.00 18.29
C LEU A 606 -2.35 -65.42 18.84
N SER A 607 -2.63 -65.60 20.13
CA SER A 607 -2.62 -66.90 20.79
C SER A 607 -4.01 -67.22 21.31
N LEU A 608 -4.57 -68.34 20.84
CA LEU A 608 -5.83 -68.93 21.30
C LEU A 608 -5.48 -70.13 22.19
N LYS A 609 -6.03 -70.16 23.41
CA LYS A 609 -5.76 -71.23 24.39
C LYS A 609 -7.03 -72.03 24.62
N SER A 610 -6.93 -73.35 24.59
CA SER A 610 -8.06 -74.27 24.77
C SER A 610 -9.20 -73.98 23.78
N VAL A 611 -8.86 -74.10 22.50
CA VAL A 611 -9.73 -73.77 21.36
C VAL A 611 -11.02 -74.62 21.40
N THR A 612 -12.18 -73.99 21.27
CA THR A 612 -13.50 -74.65 21.15
C THR A 612 -14.08 -74.47 19.75
N PHE A 613 -15.24 -75.07 19.45
CA PHE A 613 -15.92 -74.82 18.18
C PHE A 613 -16.36 -73.36 17.97
N ALA A 614 -16.41 -72.51 19.01
CA ALA A 614 -16.68 -71.07 18.89
C ALA A 614 -15.49 -70.29 18.29
N GLU A 615 -14.27 -70.80 18.44
CA GLU A 615 -13.07 -70.23 17.84
C GLU A 615 -12.97 -70.53 16.33
N ALA A 616 -13.69 -71.50 15.78
CA ALA A 616 -13.69 -71.75 14.32
C ALA A 616 -14.12 -70.53 13.48
N GLY A 617 -13.59 -70.39 12.26
CA GLY A 617 -13.93 -69.34 11.29
C GLY A 617 -12.74 -68.53 10.75
N GLU A 618 -13.04 -67.43 10.03
CA GLU A 618 -12.01 -66.54 9.45
C GLU A 618 -11.40 -65.61 10.52
N TYR A 619 -10.07 -65.64 10.61
CA TYR A 619 -9.24 -64.66 11.29
C TYR A 619 -8.51 -63.82 10.25
N SER A 620 -8.60 -62.50 10.38
CA SER A 620 -7.89 -61.58 9.50
C SER A 620 -6.79 -60.83 10.24
N CYS A 621 -5.58 -60.89 9.72
CA CYS A 621 -4.53 -59.94 10.04
C CYS A 621 -4.71 -58.70 9.15
N VAL A 622 -4.77 -57.52 9.77
CA VAL A 622 -4.82 -56.24 9.10
C VAL A 622 -3.67 -55.38 9.61
N GLY A 623 -2.86 -54.85 8.69
CA GLY A 623 -1.88 -53.83 9.01
C GLY A 623 -2.15 -52.53 8.26
N ALA A 624 -1.69 -51.43 8.86
CA ALA A 624 -1.96 -50.08 8.40
C ALA A 624 -0.77 -49.16 8.70
N VAL A 625 -0.51 -48.19 7.83
CA VAL A 625 0.46 -47.12 8.02
C VAL A 625 -0.27 -45.88 8.56
N PRO A 626 -0.20 -45.54 9.87
CA PRO A 626 -1.08 -44.52 10.45
C PRO A 626 -0.83 -43.10 9.94
N SER A 627 0.36 -42.82 9.40
CA SER A 627 0.70 -41.55 8.76
C SER A 627 0.02 -41.34 7.40
N VAL A 628 -0.54 -42.38 6.78
CA VAL A 628 -1.14 -42.32 5.43
C VAL A 628 -2.55 -42.90 5.46
N LEU A 629 -3.54 -42.01 5.38
CA LEU A 629 -4.96 -42.39 5.52
C LEU A 629 -5.41 -43.39 4.45
N GLY A 630 -5.84 -44.56 4.91
CA GLY A 630 -6.33 -45.66 4.06
C GLY A 630 -5.25 -46.60 3.53
N LEU A 631 -3.96 -46.35 3.77
CA LEU A 631 -2.89 -47.27 3.36
C LEU A 631 -2.86 -48.51 4.27
N THR A 632 -3.56 -49.56 3.83
CA THR A 632 -3.81 -50.78 4.60
C THR A 632 -3.64 -52.03 3.74
N SER A 633 -3.33 -53.15 4.39
CA SER A 633 -3.15 -54.46 3.77
C SER A 633 -3.73 -55.54 4.71
N LYS A 634 -4.40 -56.56 4.15
CA LYS A 634 -5.07 -57.63 4.89
C LYS A 634 -4.67 -59.00 4.33
N ALA A 635 -4.51 -59.97 5.22
CA ALA A 635 -4.56 -61.40 4.88
C ALA A 635 -5.51 -62.13 5.84
N SER A 636 -6.10 -63.23 5.37
CA SER A 636 -7.02 -64.06 6.13
C SER A 636 -6.48 -65.48 6.30
N VAL A 637 -6.84 -66.13 7.40
CA VAL A 637 -6.66 -67.56 7.67
C VAL A 637 -7.95 -68.13 8.25
N ASN A 638 -8.40 -69.27 7.72
CA ASN A 638 -9.57 -69.97 8.24
C ASN A 638 -9.11 -71.04 9.23
N LEU A 639 -9.62 -70.96 10.46
CA LEU A 639 -9.44 -71.97 11.51
C LEU A 639 -10.61 -72.95 11.51
N THR A 640 -10.32 -74.23 11.32
CA THR A 640 -11.23 -75.36 11.51
C THR A 640 -10.91 -76.01 12.86
N VAL A 641 -11.94 -76.32 13.65
CA VAL A 641 -11.77 -76.96 14.96
C VAL A 641 -12.53 -78.27 14.94
N SER A 642 -11.81 -79.38 15.11
CA SER A 642 -12.36 -80.74 15.10
C SER A 642 -12.44 -81.29 16.52
N GLY A 643 -13.43 -82.14 16.79
CA GLY A 643 -13.61 -82.73 18.12
C GLY A 643 -14.87 -83.55 18.24
N LYS A 644 -15.04 -84.22 19.39
CA LYS A 644 -16.26 -84.97 19.69
C LYS A 644 -17.49 -84.03 19.74
N PRO A 645 -18.71 -84.54 19.58
CA PRO A 645 -19.90 -83.70 19.58
C PRO A 645 -20.20 -83.10 20.97
N GLU A 646 -20.68 -81.87 21.00
CA GLU A 646 -21.19 -81.17 22.18
C GLU A 646 -22.70 -81.01 22.02
N ILE A 647 -23.49 -81.66 22.88
CA ILE A 647 -24.95 -81.57 22.89
C ILE A 647 -25.39 -80.33 23.71
N ASP A 648 -26.30 -79.54 23.16
CA ASP A 648 -26.94 -78.41 23.85
C ASP A 648 -27.80 -78.89 25.03
N ALA A 649 -28.03 -78.01 26.01
CA ALA A 649 -28.88 -78.31 27.17
C ALA A 649 -30.25 -78.88 26.75
N ALA A 650 -30.61 -80.04 27.29
CA ALA A 650 -31.88 -80.70 27.00
C ALA A 650 -33.09 -79.86 27.45
N VAL A 651 -34.14 -79.91 26.65
CA VAL A 651 -35.48 -79.44 27.02
C VAL A 651 -36.33 -80.66 27.26
N ASP A 652 -36.67 -80.92 28.52
CA ASP A 652 -37.50 -82.05 28.93
C ASP A 652 -38.90 -81.99 28.29
N GLY A 653 -39.45 -83.17 27.98
CA GLY A 653 -40.76 -83.32 27.37
C GLY A 653 -41.89 -83.23 28.39
N MET A 654 -43.04 -82.73 27.95
CA MET A 654 -44.26 -82.69 28.75
C MET A 654 -45.46 -83.19 27.94
N VAL A 655 -46.24 -84.09 28.52
CA VAL A 655 -47.47 -84.67 27.96
C VAL A 655 -48.65 -84.45 28.91
N GLU A 656 -49.89 -84.66 28.47
CA GLU A 656 -51.06 -84.51 29.36
C GLU A 656 -51.40 -85.83 30.05
N LYS A 657 -51.20 -86.97 29.36
CA LYS A 657 -51.40 -88.33 29.88
C LYS A 657 -50.39 -89.32 29.28
N GLU A 658 -50.32 -90.50 29.89
CA GLU A 658 -49.65 -91.65 29.28
C GLU A 658 -50.33 -92.01 27.95
N GLY A 659 -49.52 -92.36 26.94
CA GLY A 659 -49.99 -92.66 25.58
C GLY A 659 -50.11 -91.44 24.64
N ASP A 660 -49.84 -90.22 25.11
CA ASP A 660 -49.70 -89.05 24.23
C ASP A 660 -48.37 -89.09 23.46
N MET A 661 -48.33 -88.49 22.27
CA MET A 661 -47.08 -88.33 21.50
C MET A 661 -46.26 -87.15 22.03
N VAL A 662 -44.98 -87.39 22.34
CA VAL A 662 -43.99 -86.36 22.70
C VAL A 662 -42.97 -86.19 21.58
N THR A 663 -42.65 -84.94 21.23
CA THR A 663 -41.53 -84.61 20.33
C THR A 663 -40.39 -84.00 21.15
N LEU A 664 -39.22 -84.63 21.10
CA LEU A 664 -37.99 -84.16 21.75
C LEU A 664 -36.99 -83.67 20.69
N SER A 665 -36.18 -82.68 21.04
CA SER A 665 -35.20 -82.05 20.13
C SER A 665 -33.81 -82.07 20.76
N CYS A 666 -32.87 -82.75 20.10
CA CYS A 666 -31.47 -82.84 20.47
C CYS A 666 -30.63 -82.07 19.45
N SER A 667 -29.96 -81.01 19.91
CA SER A 667 -29.08 -80.17 19.09
C SER A 667 -27.64 -80.42 19.49
N ALA A 668 -26.76 -80.71 18.54
CA ALA A 668 -25.33 -80.91 18.80
C ALA A 668 -24.45 -80.15 17.81
N HIS A 669 -23.33 -79.66 18.30
CA HIS A 669 -22.25 -79.07 17.51
C HIS A 669 -21.08 -80.05 17.45
N GLY A 670 -20.48 -80.24 16.28
CA GLY A 670 -19.30 -81.09 16.13
C GLY A 670 -18.74 -81.03 14.73
N HIS A 671 -17.43 -81.24 14.60
CA HIS A 671 -16.77 -81.39 13.31
C HIS A 671 -15.82 -82.59 13.37
N PRO A 672 -15.97 -83.60 12.48
CA PRO A 672 -17.03 -83.77 11.47
C PRO A 672 -18.46 -83.76 12.03
N ALA A 673 -19.44 -83.49 11.17
CA ALA A 673 -20.84 -83.30 11.58
C ALA A 673 -21.41 -84.58 12.24
N PRO A 674 -22.06 -84.47 13.43
CA PRO A 674 -22.49 -85.64 14.19
C PRO A 674 -23.68 -86.37 13.57
N GLN A 675 -23.65 -87.70 13.68
CA GLN A 675 -24.80 -88.59 13.51
C GLN A 675 -25.54 -88.76 14.83
N PHE A 676 -26.83 -89.08 14.77
CA PHE A 676 -27.69 -89.17 15.96
C PHE A 676 -28.31 -90.56 16.10
N THR A 677 -28.47 -91.02 17.33
CA THR A 677 -29.20 -92.25 17.68
C THR A 677 -30.07 -91.98 18.91
N TRP A 678 -31.33 -92.41 18.88
CA TRP A 678 -32.27 -92.23 19.99
C TRP A 678 -32.61 -93.56 20.67
N THR A 679 -32.70 -93.54 22.00
CA THR A 679 -33.07 -94.71 22.81
C THR A 679 -34.13 -94.34 23.87
N PRO A 680 -35.35 -94.95 23.83
CA PRO A 680 -35.88 -95.78 22.75
C PRO A 680 -36.05 -95.00 21.44
N SER A 681 -36.03 -95.71 20.31
CA SER A 681 -36.17 -95.11 18.97
C SER A 681 -37.63 -94.74 18.65
N GLY A 682 -37.81 -93.87 17.66
CA GLY A 682 -39.14 -93.36 17.28
C GLY A 682 -39.20 -92.83 15.86
N LYS A 683 -40.12 -91.91 15.59
CA LYS A 683 -40.16 -91.18 14.30
C LYS A 683 -39.13 -90.06 14.33
N GLU A 684 -37.98 -90.31 13.73
CA GLU A 684 -36.82 -89.43 13.74
C GLU A 684 -36.74 -88.52 12.51
N SER A 685 -36.14 -87.34 12.67
CA SER A 685 -35.84 -86.41 11.59
C SER A 685 -34.60 -85.57 11.94
N VAL A 686 -33.73 -85.33 10.97
CA VAL A 686 -32.49 -84.56 11.16
C VAL A 686 -32.52 -83.30 10.29
N SER A 687 -32.14 -82.17 10.87
CA SER A 687 -32.05 -80.88 10.19
C SER A 687 -30.74 -80.17 10.56
N VAL A 688 -30.14 -79.43 9.63
CA VAL A 688 -28.96 -78.60 9.90
C VAL A 688 -29.41 -77.17 10.17
N LYS A 689 -28.99 -76.59 11.30
CA LYS A 689 -29.32 -75.22 11.71
C LYS A 689 -28.03 -74.46 12.02
N GLY A 690 -27.55 -73.71 11.03
CA GLY A 690 -26.23 -73.06 11.10
C GLY A 690 -25.13 -74.12 11.22
N ASN A 691 -24.25 -73.98 12.21
CA ASN A 691 -23.15 -74.92 12.44
C ASN A 691 -23.58 -76.15 13.28
N LYS A 692 -24.83 -76.24 13.72
CA LYS A 692 -25.34 -77.35 14.54
C LYS A 692 -26.22 -78.29 13.73
N VAL A 693 -26.20 -79.55 14.10
CA VAL A 693 -27.13 -80.57 13.61
C VAL A 693 -28.18 -80.79 14.69
N VAL A 694 -29.45 -80.76 14.31
CA VAL A 694 -30.59 -80.91 15.21
C VAL A 694 -31.40 -82.13 14.79
N SER A 695 -31.39 -83.15 15.62
CA SER A 695 -32.24 -84.33 15.50
C SER A 695 -33.49 -84.16 16.36
N MET A 696 -34.65 -84.53 15.83
CA MET A 696 -35.91 -84.58 16.56
C MET A 696 -36.48 -85.99 16.49
N VAL A 697 -36.89 -86.53 17.64
CA VAL A 697 -37.62 -87.79 17.74
C VAL A 697 -39.05 -87.52 18.21
N THR A 698 -40.02 -88.21 17.61
CA THR A 698 -41.41 -88.21 18.08
C THR A 698 -41.81 -89.64 18.42
N LEU A 699 -42.23 -89.87 19.67
CA LEU A 699 -42.57 -91.19 20.21
C LEU A 699 -43.72 -91.10 21.22
N GLU A 700 -44.30 -92.24 21.57
CA GLU A 700 -45.38 -92.34 22.56
C GLU A 700 -44.81 -92.31 23.99
N ALA A 701 -45.40 -91.49 24.86
CA ALA A 701 -45.05 -91.40 26.27
C ALA A 701 -45.63 -92.59 27.07
N SER A 702 -45.04 -93.77 26.86
CA SER A 702 -45.30 -95.00 27.62
C SER A 702 -44.73 -94.96 29.05
N ALA A 703 -45.20 -95.84 29.93
CA ALA A 703 -44.66 -96.02 31.29
C ALA A 703 -43.12 -96.13 31.35
N ALA A 704 -42.47 -96.74 30.36
CA ALA A 704 -41.00 -96.82 30.30
C ALA A 704 -40.37 -95.44 30.01
N VAL A 705 -40.93 -94.69 29.06
CA VAL A 705 -40.46 -93.35 28.67
C VAL A 705 -40.69 -92.32 29.78
N LEU A 706 -41.80 -92.42 30.50
CA LEU A 706 -42.11 -91.58 31.66
C LEU A 706 -41.22 -91.88 32.89
N LYS A 707 -40.68 -93.10 32.98
CA LYS A 707 -39.87 -93.55 34.12
C LYS A 707 -38.36 -93.39 33.90
N ASP A 708 -37.88 -93.88 32.76
CA ASP A 708 -36.45 -93.99 32.44
C ASP A 708 -35.98 -92.88 31.48
N GLY A 709 -36.92 -92.12 30.89
CA GLY A 709 -36.65 -91.01 29.96
C GLY A 709 -36.34 -91.45 28.53
N VAL A 710 -35.77 -90.53 27.76
CA VAL A 710 -35.28 -90.78 26.39
C VAL A 710 -33.86 -90.27 26.30
N THR A 711 -32.93 -91.07 25.78
CA THR A 711 -31.53 -90.65 25.60
C THR A 711 -31.23 -90.42 24.13
N CYS A 712 -30.72 -89.22 23.83
CA CYS A 712 -30.07 -88.88 22.57
C CYS A 712 -28.57 -89.19 22.67
N GLU A 713 -28.01 -89.87 21.69
CA GLU A 713 -26.57 -89.97 21.48
C GLU A 713 -26.20 -89.28 20.17
N ALA A 714 -25.18 -88.42 20.21
CA ALA A 714 -24.60 -87.75 19.05
C ALA A 714 -23.13 -88.18 18.91
N SER A 715 -22.74 -88.72 17.75
CA SER A 715 -21.42 -89.32 17.52
C SER A 715 -20.76 -88.88 16.21
N ASN A 716 -19.42 -88.80 16.21
CA ASN A 716 -18.58 -88.58 15.02
C ASN A 716 -17.24 -89.32 15.18
N ASP A 717 -16.34 -89.16 14.20
CA ASP A 717 -15.03 -89.82 14.15
C ASP A 717 -14.07 -89.49 15.32
N HIS A 718 -14.45 -88.54 16.19
CA HIS A 718 -13.69 -88.12 17.37
C HIS A 718 -14.35 -88.51 18.71
N GLY A 719 -15.53 -89.13 18.69
CA GLY A 719 -16.21 -89.67 19.87
C GLY A 719 -17.72 -89.46 19.88
N ALA A 720 -18.34 -89.73 21.02
CA ALA A 720 -19.76 -89.53 21.24
C ALA A 720 -20.05 -88.69 22.49
N ALA A 721 -21.22 -88.08 22.52
CA ALA A 721 -21.84 -87.49 23.68
C ALA A 721 -23.29 -87.98 23.77
N SER A 722 -23.80 -88.12 25.00
CA SER A 722 -25.17 -88.60 25.24
C SER A 722 -25.86 -87.68 26.24
N GLN A 723 -27.15 -87.42 26.02
CA GLN A 723 -27.97 -86.56 26.85
C GLN A 723 -29.34 -87.21 27.07
N ALA A 724 -29.72 -87.35 28.34
CA ALA A 724 -31.04 -87.84 28.74
C ALA A 724 -32.05 -86.69 28.82
N PHE A 725 -33.29 -86.97 28.41
CA PHE A 725 -34.46 -86.11 28.43
C PHE A 725 -35.51 -86.79 29.30
N LYS A 726 -36.07 -86.08 30.27
CA LYS A 726 -37.22 -86.57 31.04
C LYS A 726 -38.50 -86.28 30.28
N VAL A 727 -39.52 -87.13 30.47
CA VAL A 727 -40.87 -86.89 29.98
C VAL A 727 -41.81 -86.93 31.17
N THR A 728 -42.64 -85.90 31.36
CA THR A 728 -43.52 -85.77 32.53
C THR A 728 -44.96 -85.48 32.13
N THR A 729 -45.91 -86.02 32.90
CA THR A 729 -47.34 -85.72 32.75
C THR A 729 -47.70 -84.42 33.47
N LYS A 730 -48.46 -83.52 32.84
CA LYS A 730 -49.18 -82.44 33.55
C LYS A 730 -50.14 -83.07 34.56
N GLN A 731 -49.90 -82.87 35.86
CA GLN A 731 -50.88 -83.25 36.87
C GLN A 731 -52.13 -82.38 36.71
N ALA A 732 -53.29 -83.03 36.58
CA ALA A 732 -54.58 -82.36 36.70
C ALA A 732 -54.78 -81.93 38.17
N VAL A 733 -55.01 -80.64 38.39
CA VAL A 733 -55.42 -80.11 39.70
C VAL A 733 -56.89 -80.46 39.93
N ASP A 734 -57.19 -81.11 41.05
CA ASP A 734 -58.53 -81.59 41.41
C ASP A 734 -59.50 -80.42 41.68
N PRO A 735 -60.64 -80.32 40.95
CA PRO A 735 -61.56 -79.19 41.08
C PRO A 735 -62.59 -79.42 42.20
N ASN A 736 -62.18 -79.39 43.48
CA ASN A 736 -63.12 -79.26 44.60
C ASN A 736 -62.52 -78.66 45.89
N ALA A 737 -62.28 -77.35 45.88
CA ALA A 737 -62.22 -76.53 47.09
C ALA A 737 -62.70 -75.10 46.76
N ALA A 738 -64.00 -74.84 46.87
CA ALA A 738 -64.61 -73.54 46.64
C ALA A 738 -65.47 -73.11 47.84
N ASN A 739 -65.41 -71.81 48.14
CA ASN A 739 -66.14 -71.07 49.20
C ASN A 739 -65.62 -71.36 50.64
N ASP A 740 -65.43 -70.39 51.53
CA ASP A 740 -65.88 -68.98 51.54
C ASP A 740 -64.78 -68.01 52.04
N ALA A 741 -65.02 -66.70 51.94
CA ALA A 741 -64.01 -65.67 51.80
C ALA A 741 -63.48 -65.04 53.10
N GLY A 742 -62.34 -64.33 52.96
CA GLY A 742 -62.32 -62.93 53.40
C GLY A 742 -61.26 -62.47 54.41
N ARG A 743 -60.02 -62.28 53.95
CA ARG A 743 -59.29 -61.05 54.30
C ARG A 743 -58.32 -60.65 53.19
N ALA A 744 -58.60 -59.51 52.56
CA ALA A 744 -57.79 -58.98 51.48
C ALA A 744 -56.64 -58.12 52.03
N ASP A 745 -55.48 -58.20 51.38
CA ASP A 745 -54.54 -57.08 51.32
C ASP A 745 -54.10 -56.83 49.87
N LYS A 746 -53.84 -55.56 49.54
CA LYS A 746 -53.75 -55.08 48.15
C LYS A 746 -52.32 -55.10 47.61
N GLN A 747 -52.14 -55.65 46.41
CA GLN A 747 -51.27 -55.07 45.36
C GLN A 747 -51.59 -55.71 44.00
N GLN A 748 -52.55 -55.16 43.24
CA GLN A 748 -52.44 -53.96 42.39
C GLN A 748 -51.82 -54.27 41.03
N GLY A 749 -52.68 -54.47 40.04
CA GLY A 749 -52.28 -54.56 38.64
C GLY A 749 -51.75 -53.21 38.13
N GLY A 750 -50.53 -53.22 37.58
CA GLY A 750 -50.06 -52.24 36.59
C GLY A 750 -50.22 -52.86 35.21
N SER A 751 -51.29 -52.53 34.50
CA SER A 751 -51.33 -51.43 33.54
C SER A 751 -50.55 -51.72 32.25
N SER A 752 -51.30 -52.05 31.21
CA SER A 752 -50.88 -52.02 29.80
C SER A 752 -50.35 -50.65 29.35
N GLY A 753 -50.54 -49.60 30.16
CA GLY A 753 -49.87 -48.31 30.01
C GLY A 753 -48.34 -48.37 30.16
N VAL A 754 -47.75 -49.36 30.85
CA VAL A 754 -46.28 -49.46 30.99
C VAL A 754 -45.63 -49.87 29.66
N VAL A 755 -46.20 -50.84 28.94
CA VAL A 755 -45.69 -51.25 27.62
C VAL A 755 -45.87 -50.11 26.61
N ILE A 756 -47.02 -49.42 26.64
CA ILE A 756 -47.27 -48.25 25.80
C ILE A 756 -46.29 -47.11 26.15
N ALA A 757 -46.03 -46.83 27.43
CA ALA A 757 -45.06 -45.83 27.85
C ALA A 757 -43.63 -46.18 27.41
N VAL A 758 -43.20 -47.44 27.50
CA VAL A 758 -41.89 -47.87 27.01
C VAL A 758 -41.79 -47.73 25.49
N VAL A 759 -42.81 -48.16 24.73
CA VAL A 759 -42.81 -48.02 23.26
C VAL A 759 -42.85 -46.54 22.84
N VAL A 760 -43.63 -45.69 23.52
CA VAL A 760 -43.65 -44.25 23.28
C VAL A 760 -42.33 -43.60 23.67
N CYS A 761 -41.68 -43.99 24.76
CA CYS A 761 -40.34 -43.51 25.12
C CYS A 761 -39.28 -43.93 24.10
N VAL A 762 -39.32 -45.17 23.59
CA VAL A 762 -38.39 -45.63 22.54
C VAL A 762 -38.63 -44.88 21.22
N LEU A 763 -39.88 -44.66 20.82
CA LEU A 763 -40.22 -43.87 19.63
C LEU A 763 -39.83 -42.39 19.79
N MET A 764 -40.04 -41.80 20.97
CA MET A 764 -39.60 -40.43 21.27
C MET A 764 -38.07 -40.31 21.28
N LEU A 765 -37.33 -41.30 21.79
CA LEU A 765 -35.87 -41.34 21.73
C LEU A 765 -35.35 -41.47 20.29
N LEU A 766 -35.98 -42.32 19.47
CA LEU A 766 -35.64 -42.44 18.04
C LEU A 766 -35.94 -41.15 17.27
N LEU A 767 -37.06 -40.47 17.56
CA LEU A 767 -37.35 -39.14 17.02
C LEU A 767 -36.36 -38.08 17.50
N LEU A 768 -35.90 -38.13 18.76
CA LEU A 768 -34.87 -37.23 19.29
C LEU A 768 -33.52 -37.44 18.60
N VAL A 769 -33.11 -38.70 18.37
CA VAL A 769 -31.90 -39.04 17.62
C VAL A 769 -32.01 -38.60 16.16
N ALA A 770 -33.16 -38.81 15.52
CA ALA A 770 -33.40 -38.31 14.16
C ALA A 770 -33.37 -36.77 14.10
N LEU A 771 -33.96 -36.08 15.07
CA LEU A 771 -34.00 -34.62 15.14
C LEU A 771 -32.60 -34.04 15.42
N LEU A 772 -31.81 -34.67 16.30
CA LEU A 772 -30.39 -34.32 16.51
C LEU A 772 -29.56 -34.57 15.25
N TYR A 773 -29.78 -35.68 14.54
CA TYR A 773 -29.14 -35.95 13.24
C TYR A 773 -29.50 -34.87 12.20
N PHE A 774 -30.76 -34.45 12.12
CA PHE A 774 -31.20 -33.38 11.23
C PHE A 774 -30.68 -31.98 11.63
N LEU A 775 -30.58 -31.67 12.93
CA LEU A 775 -29.97 -30.42 13.43
C LEU A 775 -28.47 -30.37 13.14
N ASN A 776 -27.77 -31.48 13.34
CA ASN A 776 -26.35 -31.61 13.00
C ASN A 776 -26.12 -31.47 11.49
N LYS A 777 -26.95 -32.14 10.67
CA LYS A 777 -26.93 -32.03 9.20
C LYS A 777 -27.34 -30.64 8.67
N LYS A 778 -28.03 -29.82 9.45
CA LYS A 778 -28.39 -28.42 9.12
C LYS A 778 -27.52 -27.36 9.83
N GLY A 779 -26.44 -27.75 10.50
CA GLY A 779 -25.42 -26.82 10.99
C GLY A 779 -25.91 -25.76 11.98
N LYS A 780 -26.95 -26.06 12.78
CA LYS A 780 -27.49 -25.12 13.78
C LYS A 780 -27.61 -25.75 15.17
N LEU A 781 -26.53 -25.69 15.93
CA LEU A 781 -26.47 -25.27 17.35
C LEU A 781 -24.99 -25.07 17.75
N PRO A 782 -24.62 -24.00 18.49
CA PRO A 782 -23.22 -23.66 18.74
C PRO A 782 -22.66 -24.30 20.01
N CYS A 783 -21.48 -24.92 19.92
CA CYS A 783 -20.74 -25.38 21.10
C CYS A 783 -19.90 -24.26 21.70
N SER A 784 -20.44 -23.63 22.76
CA SER A 784 -19.74 -23.04 23.90
C SER A 784 -18.24 -22.76 23.76
N LYS A 785 -17.87 -21.54 23.34
CA LYS A 785 -16.62 -20.92 23.81
C LYS A 785 -16.90 -20.16 25.11
N LYS A 786 -15.93 -20.28 26.00
CA LYS A 786 -15.84 -19.66 27.33
C LYS A 786 -15.12 -18.33 27.13
N ASP A 787 -15.69 -17.21 27.56
CA ASP A 787 -14.96 -15.92 27.71
C ASP A 787 -15.60 -15.03 28.78
N GLU A 788 -14.81 -14.09 29.29
CA GLU A 788 -15.12 -13.22 30.43
C GLU A 788 -16.12 -12.08 30.12
N LYS A 789 -16.62 -11.45 31.19
CA LYS A 789 -17.44 -10.24 31.12
C LYS A 789 -16.58 -9.02 30.81
N GLU A 790 -17.07 -8.14 29.93
CA GLU A 790 -17.08 -6.71 30.22
C GLU A 790 -18.30 -6.00 29.58
N VAL A 791 -18.44 -4.69 29.78
CA VAL A 791 -19.73 -4.01 30.02
C VAL A 791 -20.07 -2.93 28.96
N ALA A 792 -21.37 -2.60 28.84
CA ALA A 792 -21.99 -1.46 28.12
C ALA A 792 -22.04 -1.58 26.57
N SER A 793 -23.03 -1.02 25.84
CA SER A 793 -24.32 -0.37 26.19
C SER A 793 -25.17 -0.13 24.91
N GLY A 794 -26.49 -0.02 25.02
CA GLY A 794 -27.27 0.89 24.15
C GLY A 794 -28.35 0.30 23.24
N ASP A 795 -29.47 1.01 23.20
CA ASP A 795 -30.73 0.73 22.49
C ASP A 795 -31.16 2.03 21.74
N VAL A 796 -31.90 2.06 20.63
CA VAL A 796 -32.62 1.03 19.86
C VAL A 796 -32.92 1.56 18.42
N ASN A 797 -33.80 0.89 17.65
CA ASN A 797 -34.55 1.36 16.46
C ASN A 797 -34.00 1.21 15.01
N ASN A 798 -34.46 0.12 14.38
CA ASN A 798 -35.38 0.04 13.23
C ASN A 798 -35.12 0.62 11.82
N ASP A 799 -35.39 -0.30 10.88
CA ASP A 799 -36.02 -0.17 9.55
C ASP A 799 -35.35 0.58 8.39
N ILE A 800 -35.03 -0.19 7.33
CA ILE A 800 -35.50 0.03 5.95
C ILE A 800 -35.65 -1.33 5.24
N VAL A 801 -36.71 -1.45 4.44
CA VAL A 801 -37.14 -2.67 3.74
C VAL A 801 -36.44 -2.80 2.38
N VAL A 802 -36.06 -4.02 1.99
CA VAL A 802 -35.70 -4.36 0.60
C VAL A 802 -36.56 -5.53 0.13
N GLU A 803 -37.38 -5.29 -0.90
CA GLU A 803 -38.09 -6.35 -1.61
C GLU A 803 -37.14 -7.10 -2.54
N MET A 804 -37.23 -8.44 -2.59
CA MET A 804 -36.84 -9.21 -3.77
C MET A 804 -37.96 -10.19 -4.13
N LYS A 805 -38.44 -10.08 -5.37
CA LYS A 805 -39.48 -10.94 -5.93
C LYS A 805 -38.99 -12.38 -6.05
N THR A 806 -39.92 -13.30 -5.78
CA THR A 806 -39.81 -14.71 -6.12
C THR A 806 -40.64 -14.98 -7.37
N GLU A 807 -40.12 -15.79 -8.29
CA GLU A 807 -40.95 -16.58 -9.22
C GLU A 807 -40.45 -18.02 -9.27
N LYS A 808 -41.39 -18.94 -9.50
CA LYS A 808 -41.20 -20.39 -9.45
C LYS A 808 -41.33 -21.00 -10.84
N ALA A 809 -40.51 -22.03 -11.06
CA ALA A 809 -40.72 -23.25 -11.85
C ALA A 809 -42.00 -23.41 -12.70
N ASN A 810 -41.83 -24.02 -13.88
CA ASN A 810 -42.33 -25.38 -14.09
C ASN A 810 -41.61 -26.13 -15.23
N GLU A 811 -41.80 -27.45 -15.23
CA GLU A 811 -41.23 -28.45 -16.14
C GLU A 811 -42.01 -28.55 -17.47
N GLU A 812 -41.39 -29.02 -18.56
CA GLU A 812 -41.73 -30.32 -19.18
C GLU A 812 -40.78 -30.74 -20.32
N ALA A 813 -40.93 -32.00 -20.77
CA ALA A 813 -39.99 -32.81 -21.54
C ALA A 813 -39.78 -32.46 -23.04
N GLY A 814 -38.67 -32.93 -23.62
CA GLY A 814 -38.42 -32.92 -25.08
C GLY A 814 -37.17 -33.72 -25.49
N LEU A 815 -37.26 -34.54 -26.55
CA LEU A 815 -36.26 -35.56 -26.93
C LEU A 815 -35.20 -35.11 -27.98
N LEU A 816 -34.06 -35.81 -27.94
CA LEU A 816 -33.21 -36.27 -29.07
C LEU A 816 -32.24 -35.35 -29.85
N ASN A 817 -31.05 -35.94 -30.10
CA ASN A 817 -30.12 -35.80 -31.24
C ASN A 817 -29.22 -34.56 -31.43
N LYS A 818 -27.93 -34.73 -31.05
CA LYS A 818 -26.69 -34.81 -31.87
C LYS A 818 -26.50 -33.96 -33.18
N PRO A 819 -25.24 -33.71 -33.62
CA PRO A 819 -24.78 -32.37 -34.01
C PRO A 819 -24.42 -32.18 -35.50
N ALA A 820 -24.21 -30.92 -35.93
CA ALA A 820 -23.23 -30.56 -36.98
C ALA A 820 -22.93 -29.04 -37.08
N ALA A 821 -21.63 -28.73 -37.19
CA ALA A 821 -20.97 -27.78 -38.12
C ALA A 821 -21.34 -26.27 -38.25
N GLN A 822 -20.25 -25.47 -38.24
CA GLN A 822 -19.98 -24.28 -39.08
C GLN A 822 -20.92 -23.06 -38.99
N GLN A 823 -20.45 -22.01 -38.31
CA GLN A 823 -19.67 -20.96 -38.98
C GLN A 823 -18.66 -20.31 -38.04
#